data_AF-A0A929ASX1-F1
#
_entry.id   AF-A0A929ASX1-F1
#
_cell.length_a   1.000
_cell.length_b   1.000
_cell.length_c   1.000
_cell.angle_alpha   90.00
_cell.angle_beta   90.00
_cell.angle_gamma   90.00
#
_symmetry.space_group_name_H-M   'P 1'
#
loop_
_entity.id
_entity.type
_entity.pdbx_description
1 polymer ?
#
loop_
_entity_poly.entity_id
_entity_poly.type
_entity_poly.pdbx_seq_one_letter_code
_entity_poly.pdbx_strand_id
1 'polypeptide(L)'
;MVASSPRFPDIQNHWAGSFIEELAQQGIISGFPDGSFRPDQPMSRAQFAALLQKALPKPTKRPNVPFVDVPAQHWANAAIRKAYETGFMSGYPGNRFLPEASIARVEVLVSLVTGLEINSPALSEVRAALPELYQDFAQIPTYAIDRIALATEAGMVVNYPNLKLFRPLEAATRAEVAAFIYQALVYLGKMPAIGSQYVVIYQKTVKVSHQREFRGVWVATVWNIDWPSQRGLPVEQQQKELIQILDRLEALNFNALILQVRPTADALYASELEPWSEWLTGTQGKAPSPFYDPLEFAIAQCHKRNIELHTWFNPYRAKTSTQGSPSVYPHITVTHPEYVYQYGNQQWMDPGVKVIQDLTYNAILEVVRRYDIDGVQLDDYFYPYPIAEQAFPDQKTYQAYKTGGGTLSLGDWRRDNVNRLIQRLATGIRATKQHVRFGISPFGIYRPGQPPGIKGLDQYEALYADPKKWLQEGWVDYVAPQLYWRIDPPAQSYPVLLQWWTDNNPQRRHIYPGNRLSMLDGKDWPIVEYERQIDITRNLASKYSLGNIFYNMKVFNENRLGVVESLQSSTYNEPALAPSMTWLSAKPPATPARVRVSNAKITWTVPANTDIQSWTIYQQKGGSWKLYKILDGATTQLEVQPGTYAVCAVDRMVNESLGVVVSVS
;
A
#
# COMPACT_ATOMS: atom_id res chain seq x y z
N MET A 1 9.74 0.69 -35.25
CA MET A 1 8.94 1.43 -36.25
C MET A 1 9.78 2.57 -36.76
N VAL A 2 9.95 2.70 -38.07
CA VAL A 2 10.62 3.86 -38.69
C VAL A 2 9.70 5.05 -38.45
N ALA A 3 10.15 6.06 -37.71
CA ALA A 3 9.37 7.27 -37.49
C ALA A 3 9.15 7.96 -38.83
N SER A 4 7.91 7.97 -39.33
CA SER A 4 7.54 8.76 -40.49
C SER A 4 7.76 10.24 -40.17
N SER A 5 8.45 10.97 -41.06
CA SER A 5 8.58 12.42 -40.94
C SER A 5 7.18 13.06 -40.89
N PRO A 6 6.93 14.02 -39.97
CA PRO A 6 5.63 14.68 -39.87
C PRO A 6 5.31 15.41 -41.18
N ARG A 7 4.02 15.47 -41.54
CA ARG A 7 3.56 16.12 -42.77
C ARG A 7 3.87 17.62 -42.80
N PHE A 8 3.94 18.26 -41.62
CA PHE A 8 4.33 19.65 -41.47
C PHE A 8 5.68 19.76 -40.73
N PRO A 9 6.69 20.46 -41.28
CA PRO A 9 8.00 20.57 -40.64
C PRO A 9 7.96 21.26 -39.26
N ASP A 10 7.06 22.22 -39.08
CA ASP A 10 6.95 23.07 -37.90
C ASP A 10 6.23 22.43 -36.70
N ILE A 11 5.84 21.15 -36.80
CA ILE A 11 5.22 20.41 -35.69
C ILE A 11 6.08 19.28 -35.12
N GLN A 12 7.29 19.04 -35.67
CA GLN A 12 8.10 17.86 -35.37
C GLN A 12 8.38 17.65 -33.88
N ASN A 13 8.60 18.72 -33.12
CA ASN A 13 8.81 18.68 -31.67
C ASN A 13 7.73 19.44 -30.89
N HIS A 14 6.59 19.71 -31.55
CA HIS A 14 5.52 20.51 -30.97
C HIS A 14 4.60 19.64 -30.11
N TRP A 15 4.14 20.15 -28.96
CA TRP A 15 3.32 19.39 -28.00
C TRP A 15 2.01 18.86 -28.60
N ALA A 16 1.49 19.55 -29.62
CA ALA A 16 0.28 19.17 -30.34
C ALA A 16 0.53 18.34 -31.60
N GLY A 17 1.78 17.97 -31.90
CA GLY A 17 2.17 17.33 -33.16
C GLY A 17 1.30 16.12 -33.52
N SER A 18 1.09 15.19 -32.59
CA SER A 18 0.25 14.01 -32.83
C SER A 18 -1.21 14.34 -33.11
N PHE A 19 -1.80 15.33 -32.43
CA PHE A 19 -3.18 15.75 -32.71
C PHE A 19 -3.32 16.32 -34.13
N ILE A 20 -2.34 17.13 -34.52
CA ILE A 20 -2.31 17.80 -35.83
C ILE A 20 -2.09 16.76 -36.94
N GLU A 21 -1.12 15.87 -36.78
CA GLU A 21 -0.80 14.85 -37.79
C GLU A 21 -2.01 13.94 -38.06
N GLU A 22 -2.67 13.44 -37.01
CA GLU A 22 -3.85 12.57 -37.17
C GLU A 22 -5.02 13.30 -37.84
N LEU A 23 -5.33 14.54 -37.43
CA LEU A 23 -6.38 15.32 -38.10
C LEU A 23 -6.02 15.61 -39.56
N ALA A 24 -4.74 15.82 -39.89
CA ALA A 24 -4.30 16.03 -41.26
C ALA A 24 -4.39 14.76 -42.10
N GLN A 25 -4.02 13.61 -41.52
CA GLN A 25 -4.12 12.30 -42.18
C GLN A 25 -5.57 11.97 -42.54
N GLN A 26 -6.51 12.32 -41.67
CA GLN A 26 -7.96 12.18 -41.86
C GLN A 26 -8.54 13.26 -42.78
N GLY A 27 -7.66 14.12 -43.32
CA GLY A 27 -8.02 15.19 -44.23
C GLY A 27 -8.85 16.27 -43.59
N ILE A 28 -8.97 16.36 -42.26
CA ILE A 28 -9.80 17.33 -41.54
C ILE A 28 -9.12 18.71 -41.53
N ILE A 29 -7.82 18.77 -41.27
CA ILE A 29 -7.03 20.01 -41.35
C ILE A 29 -6.06 19.99 -42.53
N SER A 30 -5.62 21.18 -42.93
CA SER A 30 -4.59 21.39 -43.95
C SER A 30 -3.61 22.48 -43.51
N GLY A 31 -2.38 22.38 -44.01
CA GLY A 31 -1.35 23.41 -43.85
C GLY A 31 -1.54 24.58 -44.81
N PHE A 32 -0.59 25.50 -44.76
CA PHE A 32 -0.48 26.64 -45.67
C PHE A 32 0.23 26.24 -46.98
N PRO A 33 0.15 27.07 -48.04
CA PRO A 33 0.82 26.80 -49.31
C PRO A 33 2.34 26.63 -49.21
N ASP A 34 2.96 27.17 -48.15
CA ASP A 34 4.39 27.04 -47.85
C ASP A 34 4.77 25.71 -47.15
N GLY A 35 3.79 24.82 -46.92
CA GLY A 35 3.99 23.53 -46.26
C GLY A 35 3.97 23.57 -44.74
N SER A 36 3.80 24.73 -44.10
CA SER A 36 3.72 24.88 -42.65
C SER A 36 2.29 24.67 -42.10
N PHE A 37 2.15 24.30 -40.83
CA PHE A 37 0.86 24.33 -40.14
C PHE A 37 0.63 25.62 -39.34
N ARG A 38 1.69 26.27 -38.88
CA ARG A 38 1.73 27.44 -37.98
C ARG A 38 0.99 27.18 -36.66
N PRO A 39 1.43 26.21 -35.84
CA PRO A 39 0.70 25.74 -34.66
C PRO A 39 0.43 26.82 -33.62
N ASP A 40 1.35 27.75 -33.42
CA ASP A 40 1.26 28.81 -32.40
C ASP A 40 0.52 30.06 -32.86
N GLN A 41 0.11 30.14 -34.13
CA GLN A 41 -0.70 31.27 -34.60
C GLN A 41 -2.12 31.21 -34.02
N PRO A 42 -2.68 32.34 -33.55
CA PRO A 42 -4.10 32.43 -33.19
C PRO A 42 -5.01 32.02 -34.35
N MET A 43 -6.07 31.28 -34.06
CA MET A 43 -7.10 30.92 -35.04
C MET A 43 -8.21 31.98 -35.06
N SER A 44 -8.61 32.41 -36.26
CA SER A 44 -9.79 33.27 -36.43
C SER A 44 -11.11 32.50 -36.28
N ARG A 45 -12.19 33.21 -35.96
CA ARG A 45 -13.54 32.62 -35.88
C ARG A 45 -14.00 32.03 -37.22
N ALA A 46 -13.63 32.63 -38.35
CA ALA A 46 -13.92 32.10 -39.68
C ALA A 46 -13.19 30.77 -39.95
N GLN A 47 -11.91 30.67 -39.59
CA GLN A 47 -11.14 29.43 -39.70
C GLN A 47 -11.71 28.32 -38.82
N PHE A 48 -12.12 28.66 -37.61
CA PHE A 48 -12.76 27.70 -36.71
C PHE A 48 -14.10 27.18 -37.26
N ALA A 49 -14.95 28.05 -37.83
CA ALA A 49 -16.20 27.64 -38.45
C ALA A 49 -15.98 26.65 -39.62
N ALA A 50 -14.97 26.91 -40.46
CA ALA A 50 -14.58 26.01 -41.55
C ALA A 50 -14.10 24.65 -41.02
N LEU A 51 -13.33 24.65 -39.93
CA LEU A 51 -12.88 23.43 -39.30
C LEU A 51 -14.04 22.61 -38.69
N LEU A 52 -14.97 23.26 -37.99
CA LEU A 52 -16.16 22.60 -37.43
C LEU A 52 -17.00 21.93 -38.51
N GLN A 53 -17.27 22.63 -39.61
CA GLN A 53 -18.05 22.09 -40.74
C GLN A 53 -17.46 20.78 -41.26
N LYS A 54 -16.13 20.69 -41.29
CA LYS A 54 -15.39 19.55 -41.83
C LYS A 54 -15.19 18.43 -40.83
N ALA A 55 -14.87 18.77 -39.57
CA ALA A 55 -14.61 17.80 -38.51
C ALA A 55 -15.90 17.18 -37.94
N LEU A 56 -16.97 17.98 -37.82
CA LEU A 56 -18.18 17.63 -37.07
C LEU A 56 -19.44 17.92 -37.89
N PRO A 57 -19.63 17.27 -39.07
CA PRO A 57 -20.81 17.48 -39.88
C PRO A 57 -22.08 17.08 -39.11
N LYS A 58 -23.06 17.99 -39.06
CA LYS A 58 -24.32 17.83 -38.33
C LYS A 58 -25.52 18.37 -39.14
N PRO A 59 -26.74 17.82 -38.96
CA PRO A 59 -27.96 18.41 -39.50
C PRO A 59 -28.19 19.84 -38.99
N THR A 60 -28.88 20.64 -39.80
CA THR A 60 -29.26 22.01 -39.43
C THR A 60 -30.33 21.97 -38.32
N LYS A 61 -30.14 22.76 -37.27
CA LYS A 61 -31.01 22.84 -36.07
C LYS A 61 -31.82 24.14 -36.01
N ARG A 62 -31.34 25.20 -36.66
CA ARG A 62 -32.02 26.51 -36.70
C ARG A 62 -31.92 27.15 -38.09
N PRO A 63 -32.90 27.98 -38.49
CA PRO A 63 -32.85 28.69 -39.77
C PRO A 63 -31.65 29.64 -39.82
N ASN A 64 -31.15 29.90 -41.03
CA ASN A 64 -30.07 30.86 -41.25
C ASN A 64 -30.49 32.28 -40.86
N VAL A 65 -29.62 32.97 -40.13
CA VAL A 65 -29.71 34.42 -39.93
C VAL A 65 -28.38 35.01 -40.41
N PRO A 66 -28.35 35.70 -41.56
CA PRO A 66 -27.12 36.28 -42.10
C PRO A 66 -26.52 37.32 -41.15
N PHE A 67 -25.21 37.29 -40.93
CA PHE A 67 -24.50 38.29 -40.13
C PHE A 67 -24.15 39.52 -40.97
N VAL A 68 -24.26 40.70 -40.37
CA VAL A 68 -24.09 41.99 -41.07
C VAL A 68 -22.65 42.24 -41.54
N ASP A 69 -21.68 41.59 -40.91
CA ASP A 69 -20.24 41.71 -41.17
C ASP A 69 -19.66 40.51 -41.92
N VAL A 70 -20.50 39.67 -42.52
CA VAL A 70 -20.07 38.53 -43.36
C VAL A 70 -20.65 38.69 -44.78
N PRO A 71 -19.87 39.27 -45.72
CA PRO A 71 -20.29 39.39 -47.12
C PRO A 71 -20.64 38.04 -47.76
N ALA A 72 -21.52 38.05 -48.76
CA ALA A 72 -21.92 36.82 -49.47
C ALA A 72 -20.72 36.12 -50.13
N GLN A 73 -19.77 36.92 -50.65
CA GLN A 73 -18.53 36.48 -51.27
C GLN A 73 -17.39 36.16 -50.28
N HIS A 74 -17.63 36.26 -48.97
CA HIS A 74 -16.62 35.91 -47.98
C HIS A 74 -16.27 34.42 -48.09
N TRP A 75 -14.99 34.07 -48.11
CA TRP A 75 -14.52 32.69 -48.33
C TRP A 75 -15.13 31.68 -47.34
N ALA A 76 -15.34 32.10 -46.09
CA ALA A 76 -15.94 31.29 -45.03
C ALA A 76 -17.48 31.42 -44.92
N ASN A 77 -18.17 32.13 -45.83
CA ASN A 77 -19.61 32.41 -45.69
C ASN A 77 -20.44 31.13 -45.45
N ALA A 78 -20.22 30.10 -46.28
CA ALA A 78 -20.92 28.83 -46.16
C ALA A 78 -20.60 28.08 -44.85
N ALA A 79 -19.34 28.12 -44.42
CA ALA A 79 -18.90 27.50 -43.17
C ALA A 79 -19.49 28.21 -41.94
N ILE A 80 -19.48 29.54 -41.93
CA ILE A 80 -20.06 30.37 -40.87
C ILE A 80 -21.56 30.12 -40.77
N ARG A 81 -22.27 30.14 -41.91
CA ARG A 81 -23.68 29.79 -41.99
C ARG A 81 -23.92 28.40 -41.41
N LYS A 82 -23.14 27.40 -41.80
CA LYS A 82 -23.33 26.03 -41.33
C LYS A 82 -23.04 25.89 -39.84
N ALA A 83 -21.97 26.49 -39.32
CA ALA A 83 -21.65 26.49 -37.90
C ALA A 83 -22.74 27.18 -37.05
N TYR A 84 -23.38 28.22 -37.60
CA TYR A 84 -24.55 28.83 -36.99
C TYR A 84 -25.76 27.90 -37.01
N GLU A 85 -26.17 27.45 -38.20
CA GLU A 85 -27.35 26.60 -38.41
C GLU A 85 -27.31 25.30 -37.60
N THR A 86 -26.13 24.72 -37.39
CA THR A 86 -25.92 23.48 -36.63
C THR A 86 -25.80 23.69 -35.12
N GLY A 87 -25.77 24.94 -34.65
CA GLY A 87 -25.73 25.27 -33.23
C GLY A 87 -24.35 25.22 -32.59
N PHE A 88 -23.27 25.04 -33.36
CA PHE A 88 -21.91 25.13 -32.82
C PHE A 88 -21.56 26.57 -32.44
N MET A 89 -21.75 27.53 -33.36
CA MET A 89 -21.35 28.92 -33.13
C MET A 89 -22.56 29.85 -33.13
N SER A 90 -22.50 30.91 -32.34
CA SER A 90 -23.46 32.02 -32.39
C SER A 90 -22.73 33.34 -32.66
N GLY A 91 -23.48 34.36 -33.11
CA GLY A 91 -22.97 35.72 -33.27
C GLY A 91 -22.99 36.52 -31.98
N TYR A 92 -22.40 37.70 -32.05
CA TYR A 92 -22.38 38.72 -31.00
C TYR A 92 -23.56 39.69 -31.15
N PRO A 93 -23.84 40.52 -30.10
CA PRO A 93 -24.84 41.59 -30.19
C PRO A 93 -24.68 42.45 -31.46
N GLY A 94 -25.81 42.88 -32.02
CA GLY A 94 -25.84 43.60 -33.30
C GLY A 94 -25.74 42.70 -34.53
N ASN A 95 -26.01 41.40 -34.39
CA ASN A 95 -26.01 40.42 -35.48
C ASN A 95 -24.67 40.35 -36.23
N ARG A 96 -23.56 40.35 -35.48
CA ARG A 96 -22.18 40.31 -36.00
C ARG A 96 -21.52 38.97 -35.72
N PHE A 97 -20.72 38.47 -36.64
CA PHE A 97 -19.94 37.25 -36.45
C PHE A 97 -18.48 37.51 -36.06
N LEU A 98 -17.90 38.63 -36.49
CA LEU A 98 -16.48 38.97 -36.34
C LEU A 98 -15.55 37.90 -36.97
N PRO A 99 -15.60 37.66 -38.30
CA PRO A 99 -14.92 36.54 -38.94
C PRO A 99 -13.40 36.53 -38.76
N GLU A 100 -12.77 37.71 -38.78
CA GLU A 100 -11.31 37.85 -38.69
C GLU A 100 -10.79 37.94 -37.24
N ALA A 101 -11.69 38.11 -36.26
CA ALA A 101 -11.29 38.13 -34.86
C ALA A 101 -10.77 36.76 -34.43
N SER A 102 -9.71 36.75 -33.62
CA SER A 102 -9.24 35.51 -32.99
C SER A 102 -10.30 34.97 -32.04
N ILE A 103 -10.50 33.66 -32.05
CA ILE A 103 -11.44 32.99 -31.16
C ILE A 103 -10.79 32.70 -29.81
N ALA A 104 -11.49 32.99 -28.70
CA ALA A 104 -10.96 32.68 -27.38
C ALA A 104 -11.03 31.18 -27.06
N ARG A 105 -10.10 30.68 -26.24
CA ARG A 105 -10.06 29.25 -25.82
C ARG A 105 -11.39 28.77 -25.24
N VAL A 106 -12.02 29.58 -24.38
CA VAL A 106 -13.33 29.29 -23.80
C VAL A 106 -14.43 29.15 -24.86
N GLU A 107 -14.41 29.98 -25.90
CA GLU A 107 -15.43 29.99 -26.95
C GLU A 107 -15.35 28.75 -27.84
N VAL A 108 -14.15 28.22 -28.07
CA VAL A 108 -13.96 26.95 -28.82
C VAL A 108 -14.66 25.81 -28.10
N LEU A 109 -14.43 25.64 -26.79
CA LEU A 109 -15.02 24.56 -26.01
C LEU A 109 -16.53 24.76 -25.79
N VAL A 110 -16.98 25.98 -25.53
CA VAL A 110 -18.42 26.30 -25.48
C VAL A 110 -19.10 25.92 -26.79
N SER A 111 -18.47 26.22 -27.93
CA SER A 111 -18.97 25.86 -29.26
C SER A 111 -19.08 24.35 -29.43
N LEU A 112 -18.04 23.60 -29.05
CA LEU A 112 -18.04 22.12 -29.15
C LEU A 112 -19.12 21.49 -28.27
N VAL A 113 -19.18 21.86 -26.98
CA VAL A 113 -20.16 21.30 -26.04
C VAL A 113 -21.59 21.64 -26.45
N THR A 114 -21.83 22.86 -26.94
CA THR A 114 -23.16 23.30 -27.38
C THR A 114 -23.58 22.60 -28.67
N GLY A 115 -22.70 22.58 -29.68
CA GLY A 115 -23.01 21.96 -30.98
C GLY A 115 -23.13 20.44 -30.91
N LEU A 116 -22.35 19.78 -30.04
CA LEU A 116 -22.48 18.35 -29.76
C LEU A 116 -23.61 18.01 -28.78
N GLU A 117 -24.24 19.01 -28.17
CA GLU A 117 -25.35 18.86 -27.21
C GLU A 117 -24.98 17.98 -26.01
N ILE A 118 -23.73 18.09 -25.57
CA ILE A 118 -23.21 17.34 -24.43
C ILE A 118 -23.98 17.76 -23.18
N ASN A 119 -24.39 16.75 -22.42
CA ASN A 119 -25.06 16.86 -21.15
C ASN A 119 -24.51 15.78 -20.21
N SER A 120 -24.60 16.02 -18.91
CA SER A 120 -24.22 15.05 -17.90
C SER A 120 -25.11 15.18 -16.67
N PRO A 121 -25.58 14.06 -16.08
CA PRO A 121 -26.27 14.08 -14.79
C PRO A 121 -25.33 14.51 -13.65
N ALA A 122 -24.01 14.47 -13.85
CA ALA A 122 -23.00 14.87 -12.87
C ALA A 122 -22.54 16.33 -13.01
N LEU A 123 -23.22 17.15 -13.83
CA LEU A 123 -22.83 18.54 -14.09
C LEU A 123 -22.58 19.34 -12.80
N SER A 124 -23.46 19.21 -11.80
CA SER A 124 -23.31 19.91 -10.52
C SER A 124 -22.03 19.50 -9.77
N GLU A 125 -21.67 18.21 -9.80
CA GLU A 125 -20.45 17.66 -9.20
C GLU A 125 -19.20 18.19 -9.91
N VAL A 126 -19.14 18.07 -11.24
CA VAL A 126 -17.99 18.52 -12.04
C VAL A 126 -17.79 20.03 -11.92
N ARG A 127 -18.89 20.80 -11.96
CA ARG A 127 -18.86 22.25 -11.78
C ARG A 127 -18.22 22.65 -10.46
N ALA A 128 -18.55 21.94 -9.38
CA ALA A 128 -17.99 22.19 -8.06
C ALA A 128 -16.48 21.87 -8.00
N ALA A 129 -15.98 20.96 -8.83
CA ALA A 129 -14.56 20.58 -8.89
C ALA A 129 -13.69 21.54 -9.73
N LEU A 130 -14.28 22.40 -10.56
CA LEU A 130 -13.52 23.30 -11.44
C LEU A 130 -12.49 24.20 -10.73
N PRO A 131 -12.75 24.79 -9.55
CA PRO A 131 -11.75 25.59 -8.84
C PRO A 131 -10.50 24.81 -8.41
N GLU A 132 -10.60 23.49 -8.23
CA GLU A 132 -9.46 22.63 -7.88
C GLU A 132 -8.66 22.20 -9.13
N LEU A 133 -9.35 22.12 -10.27
CA LEU A 133 -8.77 21.77 -11.56
C LEU A 133 -8.08 22.95 -12.24
N TYR A 134 -8.61 24.16 -12.09
CA TYR A 134 -8.13 25.38 -12.76
C TYR A 134 -7.76 26.47 -11.76
N GLN A 135 -6.48 26.81 -11.69
CA GLN A 135 -5.96 27.91 -10.86
C GLN A 135 -6.54 29.27 -11.28
N ASP A 136 -6.87 29.41 -12.56
CA ASP A 136 -7.47 30.59 -13.16
C ASP A 136 -8.99 30.45 -13.36
N PHE A 137 -9.65 29.58 -12.58
CA PHE A 137 -11.10 29.39 -12.60
C PHE A 137 -11.89 30.71 -12.55
N ALA A 138 -11.43 31.68 -11.74
CA ALA A 138 -12.07 32.98 -11.59
C ALA A 138 -12.14 33.81 -12.89
N GLN A 139 -11.34 33.47 -13.91
CA GLN A 139 -11.38 34.12 -15.23
C GLN A 139 -12.38 33.48 -16.20
N ILE A 140 -12.96 32.32 -15.86
CA ILE A 140 -13.95 31.66 -16.70
C ILE A 140 -15.25 32.49 -16.65
N PRO A 141 -15.75 32.99 -17.78
CA PRO A 141 -17.00 33.74 -17.80
C PRO A 141 -18.17 32.92 -17.24
N THR A 142 -19.05 33.54 -16.45
CA THR A 142 -20.18 32.86 -15.81
C THR A 142 -21.05 32.06 -16.78
N TYR A 143 -21.27 32.57 -17.99
CA TYR A 143 -22.06 31.88 -19.02
C TYR A 143 -21.41 30.58 -19.53
N ALA A 144 -20.08 30.44 -19.37
CA ALA A 144 -19.31 29.33 -19.89
C ALA A 144 -19.04 28.25 -18.84
N ILE A 145 -19.21 28.53 -17.54
CA ILE A 145 -18.84 27.62 -16.44
C ILE A 145 -19.40 26.20 -16.65
N ASP A 146 -20.70 26.07 -16.87
CA ASP A 146 -21.34 24.75 -17.06
C ASP A 146 -20.81 24.03 -18.31
N ARG A 147 -20.50 24.78 -19.38
CA ARG A 147 -19.96 24.21 -20.61
C ARG A 147 -18.51 23.79 -20.46
N ILE A 148 -17.70 24.53 -19.69
CA ILE A 148 -16.35 24.10 -19.37
C ILE A 148 -16.36 22.89 -18.43
N ALA A 149 -17.30 22.81 -17.49
CA ALA A 149 -17.49 21.59 -16.68
C ALA A 149 -17.72 20.37 -17.58
N LEU A 150 -18.68 20.45 -18.51
CA LEU A 150 -18.97 19.36 -19.45
C LEU A 150 -17.80 19.04 -20.38
N ALA A 151 -17.08 20.05 -20.89
CA ALA A 151 -15.87 19.84 -21.70
C ALA A 151 -14.78 19.11 -20.91
N THR A 152 -14.64 19.43 -19.63
CA THR A 152 -13.63 18.83 -18.73
C THR A 152 -13.96 17.38 -18.43
N GLU A 153 -15.22 17.10 -18.10
CA GLU A 153 -15.73 15.73 -17.92
C GLU A 153 -15.58 14.88 -19.17
N ALA A 154 -15.85 15.47 -20.34
CA ALA A 154 -15.70 14.81 -21.64
C ALA A 154 -14.24 14.62 -22.08
N GLY A 155 -13.25 15.08 -21.29
CA GLY A 155 -11.83 14.98 -21.64
C GLY A 155 -11.39 15.87 -22.80
N MET A 156 -12.17 16.92 -23.12
CA MET A 156 -11.90 17.81 -24.27
C MET A 156 -10.86 18.89 -23.99
N VAL A 157 -10.64 19.22 -22.71
CA VAL A 157 -9.77 20.32 -22.32
C VAL A 157 -8.31 19.86 -22.37
N VAL A 158 -7.50 20.61 -23.12
CA VAL A 158 -6.05 20.41 -23.24
C VAL A 158 -5.33 21.70 -22.83
N ASN A 159 -4.47 21.61 -21.82
CA ASN A 159 -3.77 22.73 -21.21
C ASN A 159 -2.26 22.51 -21.28
N TYR A 160 -1.59 23.34 -22.09
CA TYR A 160 -0.15 23.31 -22.28
C TYR A 160 0.48 24.66 -21.91
N PRO A 161 1.63 24.69 -21.21
CA PRO A 161 2.33 23.54 -20.63
C PRO A 161 1.79 23.11 -19.25
N ASN A 162 1.00 23.96 -18.60
CA ASN A 162 0.47 23.73 -17.25
C ASN A 162 -0.99 23.28 -17.30
N LEU A 163 -1.25 22.05 -16.87
CA LEU A 163 -2.60 21.46 -16.81
C LEU A 163 -3.62 22.31 -16.02
N LYS A 164 -3.17 23.07 -15.03
CA LYS A 164 -4.02 23.86 -14.15
C LYS A 164 -4.30 25.28 -14.63
N LEU A 165 -3.76 25.69 -15.78
CA LEU A 165 -4.02 27.00 -16.37
C LEU A 165 -4.86 26.85 -17.63
N PHE A 166 -6.14 27.17 -17.54
CA PHE A 166 -7.07 27.04 -18.66
C PHE A 166 -6.92 28.17 -19.68
N ARG A 167 -6.62 29.40 -19.23
CA ARG A 167 -6.46 30.64 -20.00
C ARG A 167 -7.71 30.95 -20.84
N PRO A 168 -8.89 31.11 -20.19
CA PRO A 168 -10.18 31.14 -20.89
C PRO A 168 -10.30 32.23 -21.94
N LEU A 169 -9.74 33.42 -21.66
CA LEU A 169 -9.91 34.63 -22.47
C LEU A 169 -8.77 34.84 -23.48
N GLU A 170 -7.72 34.01 -23.46
CA GLU A 170 -6.65 34.09 -24.46
C GLU A 170 -7.13 33.57 -25.81
N ALA A 171 -6.58 34.14 -26.88
CA ALA A 171 -6.81 33.68 -28.24
C ALA A 171 -6.29 32.25 -28.41
N ALA A 172 -7.15 31.33 -28.84
CA ALA A 172 -6.81 29.94 -29.05
C ALA A 172 -5.86 29.80 -30.24
N THR A 173 -4.73 29.13 -30.04
CA THR A 173 -3.82 28.83 -31.15
C THR A 173 -4.35 27.72 -32.03
N ARG A 174 -3.82 27.60 -33.25
CA ARG A 174 -4.19 26.53 -34.18
C ARG A 174 -3.92 25.14 -33.60
N ALA A 175 -2.85 24.97 -32.82
CA ALA A 175 -2.55 23.75 -32.09
C ALA A 175 -3.59 23.42 -31.02
N GLU A 176 -4.02 24.41 -30.24
CA GLU A 176 -5.02 24.22 -29.18
C GLU A 176 -6.38 23.84 -29.77
N VAL A 177 -6.81 24.53 -30.83
CA VAL A 177 -8.07 24.18 -31.52
C VAL A 177 -7.99 22.78 -32.13
N ALA A 178 -6.86 22.40 -32.74
CA ALA A 178 -6.66 21.05 -33.26
C ALA A 178 -6.77 20.00 -32.15
N ALA A 179 -6.14 20.24 -30.99
CA ALA A 179 -6.22 19.33 -29.84
C ALA A 179 -7.66 19.19 -29.32
N PHE A 180 -8.42 20.30 -29.18
CA PHE A 180 -9.82 20.25 -28.72
C PHE A 180 -10.74 19.53 -29.71
N ILE A 181 -10.57 19.77 -31.01
CA ILE A 181 -11.33 19.07 -32.07
C ILE A 181 -11.00 17.58 -32.07
N TYR A 182 -9.72 17.21 -31.91
CA TYR A 182 -9.34 15.82 -31.81
C TYR A 182 -10.00 15.14 -30.61
N GLN A 183 -9.92 15.75 -29.41
CA GLN A 183 -10.58 15.20 -28.23
C GLN A 183 -12.11 15.11 -28.39
N ALA A 184 -12.73 16.06 -29.09
CA ALA A 184 -14.15 15.97 -29.42
C ALA A 184 -14.47 14.76 -30.32
N LEU A 185 -13.60 14.41 -31.25
CA LEU A 185 -13.74 13.20 -32.08
C LEU A 185 -13.48 11.92 -31.27
N VAL A 186 -12.54 11.94 -30.33
CA VAL A 186 -12.31 10.83 -29.38
C VAL A 186 -13.56 10.59 -28.54
N TYR A 187 -14.15 11.65 -27.98
CA TYR A 187 -15.40 11.58 -27.22
C TYR A 187 -16.55 10.96 -28.04
N LEU A 188 -16.62 11.22 -29.35
CA LEU A 188 -17.60 10.64 -30.25
C LEU A 188 -17.26 9.21 -30.72
N GLY A 189 -16.15 8.62 -30.25
CA GLY A 189 -15.67 7.31 -30.70
C GLY A 189 -15.18 7.27 -32.15
N LYS A 190 -14.90 8.43 -32.75
CA LYS A 190 -14.47 8.57 -34.16
C LYS A 190 -12.95 8.55 -34.35
N MET A 191 -12.19 8.77 -33.28
CA MET A 191 -10.73 8.75 -33.27
C MET A 191 -10.22 7.98 -32.04
N PRO A 192 -9.06 7.31 -32.13
CA PRO A 192 -8.42 6.69 -30.96
C PRO A 192 -7.90 7.77 -29.99
N ALA A 193 -7.81 7.44 -28.71
CA ALA A 193 -7.25 8.37 -27.73
C ALA A 193 -5.72 8.52 -27.90
N ILE A 194 -5.21 9.75 -27.92
CA ILE A 194 -3.77 10.05 -27.85
C ILE A 194 -3.31 10.16 -26.39
N GLY A 195 -2.18 9.54 -26.06
CA GLY A 195 -1.55 9.54 -24.74
C GLY A 195 -0.93 10.88 -24.30
N SER A 196 -1.58 12.01 -24.56
CA SER A 196 -1.05 13.33 -24.19
C SER A 196 -1.14 13.58 -22.69
N GLN A 197 -0.05 14.12 -22.13
CA GLN A 197 0.02 14.55 -20.73
C GLN A 197 -0.71 15.86 -20.44
N TYR A 198 -1.13 16.58 -21.48
CA TYR A 198 -1.76 17.90 -21.37
C TYR A 198 -3.29 17.84 -21.38
N VAL A 199 -3.88 16.65 -21.53
CA VAL A 199 -5.33 16.47 -21.43
C VAL A 199 -5.75 16.53 -19.96
N VAL A 200 -6.67 17.43 -19.64
CA VAL A 200 -7.28 17.55 -18.32
C VAL A 200 -8.32 16.45 -18.19
N ILE A 201 -8.19 15.62 -17.15
CA ILE A 201 -9.11 14.51 -16.89
C ILE A 201 -9.79 14.78 -15.56
N TYR A 202 -11.10 14.96 -15.58
CA TYR A 202 -11.91 14.86 -14.37
C TYR A 202 -12.02 13.39 -13.97
N GLN A 203 -11.63 13.07 -12.73
CA GLN A 203 -11.71 11.73 -12.20
C GLN A 203 -12.63 11.72 -10.99
N LYS A 204 -13.80 11.09 -11.14
CA LYS A 204 -14.73 10.94 -10.04
C LYS A 204 -14.07 10.12 -8.94
N THR A 205 -14.10 10.62 -7.72
CA THR A 205 -13.59 9.89 -6.55
C THR A 205 -14.73 9.43 -5.64
N VAL A 206 -14.51 8.35 -4.91
CA VAL A 206 -15.44 7.84 -3.91
C VAL A 206 -14.70 7.46 -2.63
N LYS A 207 -15.36 7.65 -1.49
CA LYS A 207 -14.88 7.10 -0.22
C LYS A 207 -15.27 5.62 -0.15
N VAL A 208 -14.27 4.77 0.04
CA VAL A 208 -14.44 3.32 0.20
C VAL A 208 -14.19 2.91 1.65
N SER A 209 -14.63 1.71 2.00
CA SER A 209 -14.36 1.09 3.30
C SER A 209 -14.39 -0.43 3.15
N HIS A 210 -13.57 -1.11 3.93
CA HIS A 210 -13.51 -2.57 4.02
C HIS A 210 -13.06 -2.98 5.43
N GLN A 211 -13.22 -4.26 5.76
CA GLN A 211 -12.67 -4.80 6.99
C GLN A 211 -11.14 -4.85 6.88
N ARG A 212 -10.46 -4.23 7.84
CA ARG A 212 -9.01 -4.31 8.00
C ARG A 212 -8.70 -5.30 9.10
N GLU A 213 -7.78 -6.19 8.86
CA GLU A 213 -7.49 -7.32 9.74
C GLU A 213 -6.05 -7.79 9.51
N PHE A 214 -5.27 -7.92 10.58
CA PHE A 214 -3.94 -8.48 10.53
C PHE A 214 -4.04 -10.01 10.54
N ARG A 215 -3.58 -10.66 9.48
CA ARG A 215 -3.67 -12.11 9.29
C ARG A 215 -2.27 -12.65 9.15
N GLY A 216 -1.67 -12.93 10.30
CA GLY A 216 -0.27 -13.31 10.42
C GLY A 216 -0.05 -14.80 10.66
N VAL A 217 1.13 -15.29 10.29
CA VAL A 217 1.61 -16.63 10.68
C VAL A 217 3.06 -16.55 11.15
N TRP A 218 3.42 -17.30 12.19
CA TRP A 218 4.82 -17.50 12.55
C TRP A 218 5.44 -18.62 11.71
N VAL A 219 6.62 -18.34 11.15
CA VAL A 219 7.51 -19.31 10.52
C VAL A 219 8.79 -19.39 11.34
N ALA A 220 8.89 -20.44 12.15
CA ALA A 220 10.04 -20.71 13.00
C ALA A 220 11.14 -21.45 12.23
N THR A 221 12.37 -20.98 12.42
CA THR A 221 13.57 -21.53 11.77
C THR A 221 14.42 -22.34 12.74
N VAL A 222 14.34 -22.04 14.04
CA VAL A 222 14.91 -22.88 15.09
C VAL A 222 14.36 -24.31 14.99
N TRP A 223 15.23 -25.30 15.13
CA TRP A 223 14.89 -26.73 14.96
C TRP A 223 14.28 -27.10 13.61
N ASN A 224 14.36 -26.21 12.60
CA ASN A 224 13.71 -26.40 11.29
C ASN A 224 12.21 -26.71 11.45
N ILE A 225 11.54 -26.05 12.40
CA ILE A 225 10.12 -26.31 12.69
C ILE A 225 9.24 -26.07 11.46
N ASP A 226 9.41 -24.91 10.80
CA ASP A 226 8.60 -24.50 9.65
C ASP A 226 9.43 -24.34 8.38
N TRP A 227 10.55 -23.60 8.45
CA TRP A 227 11.40 -23.34 7.29
C TRP A 227 12.87 -23.05 7.68
N PRO A 228 13.87 -23.50 6.91
CA PRO A 228 13.74 -24.55 5.89
C PRO A 228 13.34 -25.88 6.54
N SER A 229 12.73 -26.78 5.79
CA SER A 229 12.19 -28.06 6.31
C SER A 229 13.26 -28.97 6.94
N GLN A 230 14.51 -28.79 6.54
CA GLN A 230 15.69 -29.41 7.14
C GLN A 230 16.94 -28.56 6.90
N ARG A 231 17.99 -28.79 7.69
CA ARG A 231 19.30 -28.15 7.49
C ARG A 231 19.97 -28.69 6.23
N GLY A 232 20.76 -27.88 5.55
CA GLY A 232 21.62 -28.32 4.45
C GLY A 232 20.89 -28.54 3.12
N LEU A 233 19.66 -28.06 2.98
CA LEU A 233 18.95 -28.09 1.71
C LEU A 233 19.69 -27.28 0.64
N PRO A 234 19.65 -27.71 -0.64
CA PRO A 234 20.07 -26.87 -1.76
C PRO A 234 19.30 -25.54 -1.76
N VAL A 235 19.97 -24.46 -2.19
CA VAL A 235 19.38 -23.11 -2.19
C VAL A 235 18.08 -23.03 -2.98
N GLU A 236 18.00 -23.68 -4.14
CA GLU A 236 16.77 -23.76 -4.93
C GLU A 236 15.61 -24.35 -4.13
N GLN A 237 15.87 -25.38 -3.33
CA GLN A 237 14.84 -26.01 -2.50
C GLN A 237 14.43 -25.10 -1.33
N GLN A 238 15.36 -24.40 -0.70
CA GLN A 238 15.03 -23.41 0.35
C GLN A 238 14.14 -22.29 -0.20
N GLN A 239 14.48 -21.77 -1.39
CA GLN A 239 13.69 -20.75 -2.10
C GLN A 239 12.30 -21.27 -2.47
N LYS A 240 12.23 -22.49 -3.00
CA LYS A 240 10.97 -23.14 -3.38
C LYS A 240 10.04 -23.33 -2.18
N GLU A 241 10.55 -23.80 -1.05
CA GLU A 241 9.75 -23.97 0.17
C GLU A 241 9.20 -22.64 0.68
N LEU A 242 10.01 -21.57 0.63
CA LEU A 242 9.55 -20.26 1.03
C LEU A 242 8.47 -19.72 0.08
N ILE A 243 8.63 -19.90 -1.24
CA ILE A 243 7.58 -19.56 -2.22
C ILE A 243 6.30 -20.33 -1.93
N GLN A 244 6.38 -21.63 -1.64
CA GLN A 244 5.21 -22.46 -1.32
C GLN A 244 4.47 -21.97 -0.06
N ILE A 245 5.21 -21.54 0.96
CA ILE A 245 4.62 -20.91 2.15
C ILE A 245 3.86 -19.65 1.74
N LEU A 246 4.47 -18.78 0.93
CA LEU A 246 3.85 -17.51 0.54
C LEU A 246 2.65 -17.69 -0.39
N ASP A 247 2.70 -18.64 -1.32
CA ASP A 247 1.55 -18.99 -2.17
C ASP A 247 0.39 -19.52 -1.33
N ARG A 248 0.67 -20.28 -0.27
CA ARG A 248 -0.34 -20.75 0.69
C ARG A 248 -0.99 -19.58 1.44
N LEU A 249 -0.19 -18.61 1.89
CA LEU A 249 -0.68 -17.42 2.59
C LEU A 249 -1.54 -16.52 1.69
N GLU A 250 -1.08 -16.27 0.46
CA GLU A 250 -1.84 -15.52 -0.54
C GLU A 250 -3.19 -16.19 -0.82
N ALA A 251 -3.21 -17.50 -1.03
CA ALA A 251 -4.44 -18.27 -1.25
C ALA A 251 -5.41 -18.21 -0.06
N LEU A 252 -4.91 -18.00 1.15
CA LEU A 252 -5.70 -17.88 2.39
C LEU A 252 -6.07 -16.42 2.72
N ASN A 253 -5.75 -15.45 1.86
CA ASN A 253 -5.88 -14.02 2.14
C ASN A 253 -5.16 -13.59 3.43
N PHE A 254 -4.05 -14.24 3.78
CA PHE A 254 -3.13 -13.75 4.81
C PHE A 254 -2.33 -12.58 4.26
N ASN A 255 -1.96 -11.66 5.15
CA ASN A 255 -1.27 -10.43 4.77
C ASN A 255 0.00 -10.16 5.58
N ALA A 256 0.42 -11.08 6.44
CA ALA A 256 1.70 -10.97 7.14
C ALA A 256 2.40 -12.33 7.35
N LEU A 257 3.70 -12.34 7.07
CA LEU A 257 4.63 -13.41 7.44
C LEU A 257 5.51 -12.93 8.58
N ILE A 258 5.53 -13.66 9.70
CA ILE A 258 6.49 -13.41 10.78
C ILE A 258 7.62 -14.44 10.69
N LEU A 259 8.76 -14.05 10.12
CA LEU A 259 9.87 -14.95 9.81
C LEU A 259 10.97 -14.86 10.88
N GLN A 260 11.33 -15.99 11.50
CA GLN A 260 12.43 -16.03 12.48
C GLN A 260 13.79 -15.85 11.82
N VAL A 261 14.36 -14.65 11.89
CA VAL A 261 15.67 -14.35 11.26
C VAL A 261 16.85 -14.49 12.21
N ARG A 262 16.58 -14.52 13.53
CA ARG A 262 17.59 -14.67 14.58
C ARG A 262 17.13 -15.63 15.69
N PRO A 263 17.32 -16.94 15.52
CA PRO A 263 16.88 -17.94 16.51
C PRO A 263 17.83 -18.10 17.71
N THR A 264 19.14 -18.01 17.50
CA THR A 264 20.18 -18.36 18.50
C THR A 264 21.44 -17.50 18.32
N ALA A 265 21.33 -16.18 18.39
CA ALA A 265 22.46 -15.25 18.20
C ALA A 265 23.22 -15.44 16.87
N ASP A 266 22.46 -15.83 15.84
CA ASP A 266 22.90 -16.17 14.50
C ASP A 266 21.89 -15.62 13.49
N ALA A 267 22.33 -15.47 12.23
CA ALA A 267 21.58 -14.75 11.21
C ALA A 267 21.13 -15.67 10.07
N LEU A 268 19.86 -15.57 9.68
CA LEU A 268 19.35 -16.11 8.41
C LEU A 268 19.44 -15.07 7.28
N TYR A 269 20.42 -14.18 7.37
CA TYR A 269 20.70 -13.08 6.46
C TYR A 269 22.20 -12.77 6.51
N ALA A 270 22.73 -12.07 5.51
CA ALA A 270 24.14 -11.73 5.49
C ALA A 270 24.45 -10.67 6.55
N SER A 271 25.21 -11.01 7.59
CA SER A 271 25.61 -10.11 8.68
C SER A 271 27.12 -10.18 8.94
N GLU A 272 27.70 -9.04 9.33
CA GLU A 272 29.05 -8.96 9.88
C GLU A 272 29.05 -9.03 11.43
N LEU A 273 27.87 -8.87 12.05
CA LEU A 273 27.70 -8.84 13.50
C LEU A 273 27.43 -10.23 14.09
N GLU A 274 26.76 -11.11 13.33
CA GLU A 274 26.39 -12.45 13.77
C GLU A 274 26.73 -13.49 12.69
N PRO A 275 27.14 -14.72 13.08
CA PRO A 275 27.45 -15.76 12.11
C PRO A 275 26.18 -16.25 11.41
N TRP A 276 26.34 -16.83 10.22
CA TRP A 276 25.26 -17.55 9.56
C TRP A 276 24.67 -18.64 10.44
N SER A 277 23.35 -18.74 10.43
CA SER A 277 22.58 -19.72 11.17
C SER A 277 22.85 -21.15 10.70
N GLU A 278 23.07 -22.07 11.65
CA GLU A 278 23.22 -23.50 11.33
C GLU A 278 21.93 -24.11 10.77
N TRP A 279 20.78 -23.48 10.99
CA TRP A 279 19.48 -23.97 10.54
C TRP A 279 19.34 -23.96 9.01
N LEU A 280 20.17 -23.16 8.31
CA LEU A 280 20.23 -23.13 6.85
C LEU A 280 21.09 -24.26 6.28
N THR A 281 22.34 -24.37 6.73
CA THR A 281 23.37 -25.19 6.06
C THR A 281 23.79 -26.43 6.84
N GLY A 282 23.38 -26.54 8.10
CA GLY A 282 23.88 -27.54 9.04
C GLY A 282 25.20 -27.14 9.72
N THR A 283 25.79 -26.00 9.38
CA THR A 283 27.06 -25.52 9.95
C THR A 283 26.98 -24.03 10.23
N GLN A 284 27.11 -23.63 11.51
CA GLN A 284 27.11 -22.21 11.90
C GLN A 284 28.28 -21.47 11.22
N GLY A 285 28.04 -20.23 10.79
CA GLY A 285 29.00 -19.38 10.08
C GLY A 285 29.13 -19.67 8.58
N LYS A 286 28.51 -20.75 8.07
CA LYS A 286 28.54 -21.08 6.64
C LYS A 286 27.33 -20.50 5.92
N ALA A 287 27.59 -19.62 4.95
CA ALA A 287 26.58 -19.10 4.03
C ALA A 287 25.98 -20.20 3.13
N PRO A 288 24.74 -20.06 2.65
CA PRO A 288 24.18 -20.91 1.61
C PRO A 288 25.04 -20.91 0.33
N SER A 289 25.05 -22.02 -0.41
CA SER A 289 25.80 -22.17 -1.66
C SER A 289 24.94 -22.83 -2.76
N PRO A 290 24.81 -22.25 -3.96
CA PRO A 290 25.33 -20.94 -4.38
C PRO A 290 24.81 -19.80 -3.48
N PHE A 291 25.56 -18.71 -3.37
CA PHE A 291 25.21 -17.63 -2.43
C PHE A 291 23.83 -17.03 -2.74
N TYR A 292 23.02 -16.86 -1.70
CA TYR A 292 21.87 -15.97 -1.69
C TYR A 292 21.65 -15.46 -0.25
N ASP A 293 21.07 -14.26 -0.12
CA ASP A 293 20.56 -13.76 1.16
C ASP A 293 19.10 -14.20 1.32
N PRO A 294 18.77 -15.07 2.30
CA PRO A 294 17.42 -15.57 2.45
C PRO A 294 16.40 -14.53 2.88
N LEU A 295 16.79 -13.53 3.67
CA LEU A 295 15.89 -12.47 4.11
C LEU A 295 15.55 -11.52 2.97
N GLU A 296 16.54 -11.13 2.15
CA GLU A 296 16.31 -10.32 0.96
C GLU A 296 15.34 -11.02 -0.01
N PHE A 297 15.57 -12.32 -0.24
CA PHE A 297 14.68 -13.14 -1.06
C PHE A 297 13.27 -13.22 -0.47
N ALA A 298 13.12 -13.41 0.84
CA ALA A 298 11.84 -13.48 1.52
C ALA A 298 11.03 -12.19 1.36
N ILE A 299 11.65 -11.04 1.58
CA ILE A 299 11.02 -9.71 1.47
C ILE A 299 10.49 -9.51 0.04
N ALA A 300 11.35 -9.74 -0.96
CA ALA A 300 10.97 -9.56 -2.36
C ALA A 300 9.79 -10.47 -2.77
N GLN A 301 9.71 -11.69 -2.23
CA GLN A 301 8.60 -12.60 -2.53
C GLN A 301 7.31 -12.25 -1.75
N CYS A 302 7.42 -11.74 -0.53
CA CYS A 302 6.28 -11.26 0.26
C CYS A 302 5.63 -10.04 -0.40
N HIS A 303 6.43 -9.04 -0.78
CA HIS A 303 5.92 -7.79 -1.35
C HIS A 303 5.23 -7.98 -2.70
N LYS A 304 5.70 -8.92 -3.54
CA LYS A 304 5.01 -9.32 -4.79
C LYS A 304 3.58 -9.82 -4.57
N ARG A 305 3.27 -10.33 -3.38
CA ARG A 305 1.97 -10.88 -2.99
C ARG A 305 1.21 -9.96 -2.03
N ASN A 306 1.72 -8.75 -1.80
CA ASN A 306 1.20 -7.83 -0.78
C ASN A 306 1.11 -8.49 0.62
N ILE A 307 2.12 -9.27 0.97
CA ILE A 307 2.31 -9.82 2.31
C ILE A 307 3.38 -8.96 2.99
N GLU A 308 3.10 -8.49 4.19
CA GLU A 308 4.07 -7.81 5.04
C GLU A 308 5.06 -8.83 5.62
N LEU A 309 6.37 -8.55 5.57
CA LEU A 309 7.38 -9.36 6.24
C LEU A 309 7.81 -8.69 7.55
N HIS A 310 7.47 -9.36 8.65
CA HIS A 310 7.94 -9.02 9.99
C HIS A 310 9.10 -9.94 10.37
N THR A 311 10.25 -9.34 10.68
CA THR A 311 11.43 -10.07 11.12
C THR A 311 11.32 -10.41 12.60
N TRP A 312 11.34 -11.70 12.92
CA TRP A 312 11.28 -12.22 14.28
C TRP A 312 12.68 -12.52 14.83
N PHE A 313 12.99 -11.90 15.95
CA PHE A 313 14.23 -12.10 16.70
C PHE A 313 13.95 -12.72 18.06
N ASN A 314 14.74 -13.73 18.42
CA ASN A 314 14.97 -14.03 19.82
C ASN A 314 16.07 -13.10 20.35
N PRO A 315 15.86 -12.32 21.42
CA PRO A 315 16.84 -11.32 21.86
C PRO A 315 18.05 -11.88 22.62
N TYR A 316 17.89 -12.96 23.39
CA TYR A 316 18.90 -13.36 24.39
C TYR A 316 19.27 -14.85 24.40
N ARG A 317 18.61 -15.71 23.63
CA ARG A 317 19.03 -17.11 23.48
C ARG A 317 20.35 -17.15 22.71
N ALA A 318 21.38 -17.73 23.33
CA ALA A 318 22.67 -17.95 22.69
C ALA A 318 22.76 -19.34 22.05
N LYS A 319 22.26 -20.40 22.70
CA LYS A 319 22.18 -21.76 22.12
C LYS A 319 20.97 -22.52 22.65
N THR A 320 20.42 -23.40 21.82
CA THR A 320 19.33 -24.35 22.20
C THR A 320 19.83 -25.62 22.88
N SER A 321 21.13 -25.92 22.81
CA SER A 321 21.75 -27.11 23.42
C SER A 321 23.19 -26.83 23.84
N THR A 322 23.58 -27.27 25.04
CA THR A 322 24.98 -27.26 25.50
C THR A 322 25.80 -28.36 24.84
N GLN A 323 25.14 -29.37 24.24
CA GLN A 323 25.78 -30.48 23.52
C GLN A 323 25.86 -30.26 22.00
N GLY A 324 25.44 -29.08 21.51
CA GLY A 324 25.53 -28.76 20.08
C GLY A 324 26.96 -28.40 19.63
N SER A 325 27.16 -28.34 18.32
CA SER A 325 28.44 -27.94 17.70
C SER A 325 29.02 -26.66 18.30
N PRO A 326 30.36 -26.53 18.40
CA PRO A 326 31.00 -25.31 18.86
C PRO A 326 30.56 -24.11 18.01
N SER A 327 30.37 -22.97 18.67
CA SER A 327 30.07 -21.72 17.98
C SER A 327 31.31 -21.16 17.30
N VAL A 328 31.14 -20.37 16.25
CA VAL A 328 32.22 -19.73 15.50
C VAL A 328 32.19 -18.21 15.64
N TYR A 329 33.32 -17.54 15.48
CA TYR A 329 33.37 -16.07 15.46
C TYR A 329 32.44 -15.50 14.36
N PRO A 330 31.69 -14.40 14.61
CA PRO A 330 31.70 -13.52 15.80
C PRO A 330 30.63 -13.87 16.87
N HIS A 331 30.18 -15.12 16.98
CA HIS A 331 29.12 -15.51 17.91
C HIS A 331 29.40 -15.09 19.36
N ILE A 332 28.34 -14.75 20.12
CA ILE A 332 28.49 -14.20 21.48
C ILE A 332 29.19 -15.13 22.46
N THR A 333 29.00 -16.44 22.33
CA THR A 333 29.71 -17.46 23.14
C THR A 333 31.21 -17.51 22.87
N VAL A 334 31.68 -16.89 21.78
CA VAL A 334 33.10 -16.79 21.41
C VAL A 334 33.65 -15.42 21.79
N THR A 335 32.90 -14.35 21.52
CA THR A 335 33.38 -12.98 21.74
C THR A 335 33.22 -12.47 23.17
N HIS A 336 32.19 -12.95 23.89
CA HIS A 336 31.89 -12.54 25.26
C HIS A 336 31.38 -13.74 26.11
N PRO A 337 32.14 -14.84 26.20
CA PRO A 337 31.71 -16.04 26.94
C PRO A 337 31.39 -15.77 28.41
N GLU A 338 31.99 -14.73 29.01
CA GLU A 338 31.78 -14.36 30.42
C GLU A 338 30.37 -13.83 30.74
N TYR A 339 29.57 -13.50 29.72
CA TYR A 339 28.19 -13.03 29.85
C TYR A 339 27.17 -14.00 29.23
N VAL A 340 27.60 -15.22 28.91
CA VAL A 340 26.73 -16.28 28.41
C VAL A 340 26.69 -17.41 29.43
N TYR A 341 25.49 -17.70 29.92
CA TYR A 341 25.31 -18.65 31.01
C TYR A 341 24.58 -19.89 30.56
N GLN A 342 25.00 -21.04 31.09
CA GLN A 342 24.24 -22.27 30.98
C GLN A 342 22.99 -22.19 31.88
N TYR A 343 21.83 -22.47 31.31
CA TYR A 343 20.57 -22.57 32.03
C TYR A 343 19.82 -23.81 31.52
N GLY A 344 19.72 -24.84 32.37
CA GLY A 344 19.39 -26.21 31.94
C GLY A 344 20.32 -26.71 30.83
N ASN A 345 19.73 -27.16 29.73
CA ASN A 345 20.44 -27.58 28.51
C ASN A 345 20.68 -26.43 27.51
N GLN A 346 20.32 -25.19 27.84
CA GLN A 346 20.46 -24.04 26.93
C GLN A 346 21.58 -23.11 27.38
N GLN A 347 21.96 -22.19 26.49
CA GLN A 347 22.82 -21.06 26.83
C GLN A 347 22.09 -19.74 26.58
N TRP A 348 22.21 -18.81 27.52
CA TRP A 348 21.47 -17.55 27.54
C TRP A 348 22.41 -16.37 27.78
N MET A 349 22.19 -15.26 27.10
CA MET A 349 22.95 -14.02 27.32
C MET A 349 22.41 -13.28 28.54
N ASP A 350 23.27 -12.62 29.31
CA ASP A 350 22.88 -11.78 30.45
C ASP A 350 22.24 -10.46 30.00
N PRO A 351 20.92 -10.24 30.18
CA PRO A 351 20.25 -9.01 29.75
C PRO A 351 20.71 -7.77 30.53
N GLY A 352 21.33 -7.95 31.71
CA GLY A 352 21.80 -6.86 32.56
C GLY A 352 23.13 -6.24 32.16
N VAL A 353 23.80 -6.81 31.15
CA VAL A 353 25.11 -6.37 30.71
C VAL A 353 24.99 -5.42 29.53
N LYS A 354 25.61 -4.24 29.64
CA LYS A 354 25.52 -3.20 28.60
C LYS A 354 25.99 -3.67 27.22
N VAL A 355 27.11 -4.41 27.15
CA VAL A 355 27.62 -4.91 25.85
C VAL A 355 26.64 -5.88 25.19
N ILE A 356 25.95 -6.72 25.96
CA ILE A 356 24.89 -7.61 25.44
C ILE A 356 23.71 -6.79 24.90
N GLN A 357 23.25 -5.78 25.65
CA GLN A 357 22.18 -4.88 25.19
C GLN A 357 22.57 -4.17 23.89
N ASP A 358 23.82 -3.72 23.77
CA ASP A 358 24.32 -3.03 22.59
C ASP A 358 24.43 -3.96 21.37
N LEU A 359 24.95 -5.18 21.54
CA LEU A 359 25.05 -6.17 20.48
C LEU A 359 23.66 -6.60 19.97
N THR A 360 22.74 -6.93 20.88
CA THR A 360 21.35 -7.28 20.50
C THR A 360 20.64 -6.12 19.82
N TYR A 361 20.78 -4.89 20.33
CA TYR A 361 20.24 -3.70 19.67
C TYR A 361 20.83 -3.51 18.27
N ASN A 362 22.15 -3.64 18.11
CA ASN A 362 22.82 -3.44 16.83
C ASN A 362 22.45 -4.50 15.80
N ALA A 363 22.32 -5.78 16.18
CA ALA A 363 21.88 -6.85 15.29
C ALA A 363 20.45 -6.59 14.75
N ILE A 364 19.53 -6.17 15.61
CA ILE A 364 18.16 -5.83 15.18
C ILE A 364 18.17 -4.58 14.27
N LEU A 365 18.90 -3.52 14.66
CA LEU A 365 18.95 -2.29 13.88
C LEU A 365 19.73 -2.42 12.57
N GLU A 366 20.66 -3.36 12.46
CA GLU A 366 21.28 -3.72 11.18
C GLU A 366 20.21 -4.12 10.17
N VAL A 367 19.30 -5.00 10.57
CA VAL A 367 18.21 -5.47 9.70
C VAL A 367 17.30 -4.32 9.30
N VAL A 368 16.88 -3.50 10.26
CA VAL A 368 16.00 -2.34 10.01
C VAL A 368 16.65 -1.37 9.01
N ARG A 369 17.96 -1.13 9.11
CA ARG A 369 18.68 -0.23 8.19
C ARG A 369 18.80 -0.83 6.78
N ARG A 370 19.20 -2.09 6.69
CA ARG A 370 19.63 -2.71 5.43
C ARG A 370 18.50 -3.32 4.59
N TYR A 371 17.44 -3.79 5.22
CA TYR A 371 16.38 -4.56 4.54
C TYR A 371 15.05 -3.81 4.52
N ASP A 372 14.27 -3.97 3.46
CA ASP A 372 12.95 -3.35 3.31
C ASP A 372 11.86 -4.15 4.04
N ILE A 373 12.02 -4.27 5.36
CA ILE A 373 11.08 -4.98 6.22
C ILE A 373 9.84 -4.13 6.53
N ASP A 374 8.73 -4.78 6.89
CA ASP A 374 7.49 -4.12 7.29
C ASP A 374 7.35 -4.05 8.82
N GLY A 375 8.02 -4.97 9.53
CA GLY A 375 8.03 -4.98 10.97
C GLY A 375 9.20 -5.73 11.60
N VAL A 376 9.38 -5.47 12.88
CA VAL A 376 10.25 -6.21 13.81
C VAL A 376 9.36 -6.81 14.88
N GLN A 377 9.52 -8.10 15.16
CA GLN A 377 8.87 -8.78 16.27
C GLN A 377 9.89 -9.42 17.21
N LEU A 378 9.73 -9.21 18.51
CA LEU A 378 10.33 -10.06 19.54
C LEU A 378 9.31 -11.11 20.01
N ASP A 379 9.78 -12.30 20.36
CA ASP A 379 8.96 -13.32 21.01
C ASP A 379 8.91 -13.13 22.54
N ASP A 380 8.56 -14.18 23.27
CA ASP A 380 8.34 -14.20 24.73
C ASP A 380 9.62 -14.49 25.53
N TYR A 381 10.75 -14.70 24.88
CA TYR A 381 12.01 -15.12 25.51
C TYR A 381 12.88 -13.93 25.92
N PHE A 382 12.60 -13.37 27.09
CA PHE A 382 13.43 -12.34 27.73
C PHE A 382 14.47 -12.99 28.65
N TYR A 383 14.14 -13.20 29.91
CA TYR A 383 14.82 -14.20 30.73
C TYR A 383 14.26 -15.60 30.40
N PRO A 384 15.03 -16.68 30.61
CA PRO A 384 14.58 -18.02 30.27
C PRO A 384 13.41 -18.46 31.17
N TYR A 385 12.55 -19.34 30.63
CA TYR A 385 11.52 -20.00 31.42
C TYR A 385 12.11 -20.70 32.64
N PRO A 386 11.53 -20.54 33.85
CA PRO A 386 12.14 -21.02 35.08
C PRO A 386 12.23 -22.54 35.11
N ILE A 387 13.39 -23.03 35.54
CA ILE A 387 13.63 -24.42 35.92
C ILE A 387 13.58 -24.47 37.44
N ALA A 388 12.87 -25.48 37.99
CA ALA A 388 12.76 -25.67 39.43
C ALA A 388 14.16 -25.69 40.07
N GLU A 389 14.31 -24.94 41.17
CA GLU A 389 15.54 -24.85 41.96
C GLU A 389 16.76 -24.27 41.24
N GLN A 390 16.61 -23.75 40.01
CA GLN A 390 17.69 -23.15 39.24
C GLN A 390 17.46 -21.66 39.03
N ALA A 391 18.17 -20.82 39.79
CA ALA A 391 18.17 -19.37 39.58
C ALA A 391 18.99 -18.99 38.33
N PHE A 392 18.57 -17.93 37.63
CA PHE A 392 19.37 -17.37 36.55
C PHE A 392 20.68 -16.77 37.10
N PRO A 393 21.86 -17.13 36.56
CA PRO A 393 23.15 -16.86 37.20
C PRO A 393 23.74 -15.47 36.89
N ASP A 394 22.93 -14.41 37.01
CA ASP A 394 23.34 -13.01 36.80
C ASP A 394 23.80 -12.29 38.09
N GLN A 395 24.07 -13.05 39.16
CA GLN A 395 24.39 -12.50 40.48
C GLN A 395 25.60 -11.56 40.45
N LYS A 396 26.62 -11.88 39.64
CA LYS A 396 27.82 -11.05 39.44
C LYS A 396 27.45 -9.69 38.86
N THR A 397 26.65 -9.68 37.81
CA THR A 397 26.18 -8.46 37.12
C THR A 397 25.31 -7.62 38.05
N TYR A 398 24.41 -8.25 38.81
CA TYR A 398 23.56 -7.55 39.78
C TYR A 398 24.38 -6.93 40.93
N GLN A 399 25.39 -7.62 41.46
CA GLN A 399 26.26 -7.04 42.50
C GLN A 399 27.07 -5.85 41.98
N ALA A 400 27.54 -5.91 40.73
CA ALA A 400 28.20 -4.76 40.10
C ALA A 400 27.25 -3.56 39.99
N TYR A 401 25.98 -3.77 39.60
CA TYR A 401 24.95 -2.74 39.61
C TYR A 401 24.71 -2.14 41.00
N LYS A 402 24.58 -2.99 42.05
CA LYS A 402 24.40 -2.54 43.43
C LYS A 402 25.59 -1.75 43.95
N THR A 403 26.81 -2.23 43.69
CA THR A 403 28.06 -1.54 44.07
C THR A 403 28.19 -0.19 43.38
N GLY A 404 27.71 -0.08 42.13
CA GLY A 404 27.62 1.18 41.39
C GLY A 404 26.50 2.13 41.83
N GLY A 405 25.83 1.88 42.97
CA GLY A 405 24.78 2.74 43.53
C GLY A 405 23.36 2.38 43.09
N GLY A 406 23.16 1.24 42.40
CA GLY A 406 21.85 0.76 41.99
C GLY A 406 20.90 0.49 43.15
N THR A 407 19.64 0.91 43.05
CA THR A 407 18.64 0.83 44.13
C THR A 407 17.58 -0.24 43.92
N LEU A 408 17.37 -0.71 42.68
CA LEU A 408 16.31 -1.65 42.35
C LEU A 408 16.50 -3.03 43.01
N SER A 409 15.38 -3.67 43.35
CA SER A 409 15.34 -5.10 43.70
C SER A 409 15.84 -5.94 42.52
N LEU A 410 16.26 -7.19 42.74
CA LEU A 410 16.72 -8.05 41.64
C LEU A 410 15.66 -8.17 40.54
N GLY A 411 14.40 -8.42 40.90
CA GLY A 411 13.30 -8.55 39.94
C GLY A 411 13.04 -7.25 39.17
N ASP A 412 13.02 -6.10 39.87
CA ASP A 412 12.81 -4.80 39.22
C ASP A 412 13.98 -4.41 38.32
N TRP A 413 15.21 -4.75 38.73
CA TRP A 413 16.41 -4.53 37.91
C TRP A 413 16.37 -5.38 36.64
N ARG A 414 16.00 -6.66 36.73
CA ARG A 414 15.82 -7.53 35.55
C ARG A 414 14.76 -6.98 34.59
N ARG A 415 13.60 -6.53 35.12
CA ARG A 415 12.56 -5.86 34.31
C ARG A 415 13.06 -4.56 33.70
N ASP A 416 13.82 -3.76 34.42
CA ASP A 416 14.40 -2.51 33.92
C ASP A 416 15.38 -2.76 32.77
N ASN A 417 16.21 -3.81 32.85
CA ASN A 417 17.11 -4.19 31.76
C ASN A 417 16.35 -4.53 30.47
N VAL A 418 15.25 -5.30 30.57
CA VAL A 418 14.38 -5.60 29.43
C VAL A 418 13.73 -4.32 28.90
N ASN A 419 13.16 -3.51 29.79
CA ASN A 419 12.50 -2.25 29.43
C ASN A 419 13.43 -1.30 28.66
N ARG A 420 14.71 -1.19 29.06
CA ARG A 420 15.71 -0.36 28.38
C ARG A 420 15.94 -0.83 26.95
N LEU A 421 16.04 -2.14 26.69
CA LEU A 421 16.16 -2.66 25.33
C LEU A 421 14.90 -2.32 24.51
N ILE A 422 13.70 -2.55 25.06
CA ILE A 422 12.43 -2.27 24.36
C ILE A 422 12.31 -0.79 24.00
N GLN A 423 12.58 0.12 24.94
CA GLN A 423 12.52 1.56 24.70
C GLN A 423 13.56 2.00 23.65
N ARG A 424 14.78 1.44 23.71
CA ARG A 424 15.83 1.70 22.72
C ARG A 424 15.39 1.25 21.33
N LEU A 425 14.86 0.03 21.20
CA LEU A 425 14.36 -0.50 19.92
C LEU A 425 13.23 0.35 19.37
N ALA A 426 12.24 0.69 20.19
CA ALA A 426 11.13 1.56 19.79
C ALA A 426 11.62 2.88 19.19
N THR A 427 12.56 3.54 19.87
CA THR A 427 13.13 4.82 19.46
C THR A 427 13.99 4.66 18.21
N GLY A 428 14.87 3.66 18.19
CA GLY A 428 15.81 3.40 17.10
C GLY A 428 15.11 3.01 15.80
N ILE A 429 14.11 2.13 15.87
CA ILE A 429 13.33 1.69 14.71
C ILE A 429 12.60 2.88 14.10
N ARG A 430 11.88 3.66 14.93
CA ARG A 430 11.13 4.83 14.48
C ARG A 430 12.02 5.88 13.82
N ALA A 431 13.20 6.13 14.39
CA ALA A 431 14.17 7.07 13.84
C ALA A 431 14.80 6.59 12.53
N THR A 432 14.91 5.27 12.33
CA THR A 432 15.51 4.68 11.13
C THR A 432 14.50 4.60 9.98
N LYS A 433 13.32 4.02 10.23
CA LYS A 433 12.24 3.86 9.25
C LYS A 433 10.89 3.98 9.96
N GLN A 434 10.22 5.11 9.79
CA GLN A 434 8.96 5.38 10.51
C GLN A 434 7.83 4.39 10.22
N HIS A 435 7.85 3.74 9.06
CA HIS A 435 6.83 2.77 8.66
C HIS A 435 7.05 1.35 9.20
N VAL A 436 8.24 1.04 9.72
CA VAL A 436 8.52 -0.29 10.28
C VAL A 436 7.80 -0.42 11.62
N ARG A 437 6.89 -1.39 11.72
CA ARG A 437 6.17 -1.71 12.96
C ARG A 437 7.12 -2.34 13.97
N PHE A 438 7.04 -1.94 15.23
CA PHE A 438 7.67 -2.68 16.31
C PHE A 438 6.63 -3.41 17.16
N GLY A 439 6.69 -4.74 17.20
CA GLY A 439 5.81 -5.54 18.02
C GLY A 439 6.51 -6.58 18.87
N ILE A 440 5.76 -7.10 19.84
CA ILE A 440 6.25 -8.13 20.76
C ILE A 440 5.15 -9.18 20.93
N SER A 441 5.52 -10.45 20.94
CA SER A 441 4.65 -11.59 21.25
C SER A 441 4.92 -12.08 22.67
N PRO A 442 4.41 -11.40 23.72
CA PRO A 442 4.65 -11.81 25.10
C PRO A 442 3.88 -13.08 25.44
N PHE A 443 4.20 -13.67 26.59
CA PHE A 443 3.37 -14.72 27.16
C PHE A 443 1.92 -14.23 27.36
N GLY A 444 0.93 -15.12 27.21
CA GLY A 444 -0.46 -14.71 27.17
C GLY A 444 -1.06 -14.23 28.51
N ILE A 445 -0.46 -14.60 29.64
CA ILE A 445 -0.88 -14.17 30.99
C ILE A 445 0.10 -13.14 31.51
N TYR A 446 -0.36 -11.92 31.83
CA TYR A 446 0.49 -10.92 32.49
C TYR A 446 0.90 -11.38 33.89
N ARG A 447 -0.10 -11.62 34.74
CA ARG A 447 0.10 -12.17 36.08
C ARG A 447 -1.09 -13.08 36.45
N PRO A 448 -0.88 -14.17 37.20
CA PRO A 448 -1.97 -14.93 37.80
C PRO A 448 -2.88 -14.01 38.62
N GLY A 449 -4.19 -14.20 38.50
CA GLY A 449 -5.20 -13.32 39.09
C GLY A 449 -5.42 -12.00 38.35
N GLN A 450 -4.73 -11.75 37.23
CA GLN A 450 -4.95 -10.58 36.37
C GLN A 450 -5.22 -11.03 34.92
N PRO A 451 -6.50 -11.20 34.52
CA PRO A 451 -7.73 -10.90 35.27
C PRO A 451 -8.08 -11.93 36.37
N PRO A 452 -9.01 -11.62 37.30
CA PRO A 452 -9.41 -12.54 38.38
C PRO A 452 -9.79 -13.92 37.87
N GLY A 453 -9.36 -14.97 38.59
CA GLY A 453 -9.63 -16.38 38.23
C GLY A 453 -8.60 -17.02 37.30
N ILE A 454 -7.79 -16.23 36.57
CA ILE A 454 -6.73 -16.74 35.71
C ILE A 454 -5.56 -17.30 36.53
N LYS A 455 -5.03 -18.45 36.10
CA LYS A 455 -3.89 -19.16 36.70
C LYS A 455 -2.87 -19.56 35.63
N GLY A 456 -1.60 -19.54 35.96
CA GLY A 456 -0.52 -19.94 35.06
C GLY A 456 0.81 -19.33 35.46
N LEU A 457 1.74 -19.20 34.52
CA LEU A 457 3.00 -18.52 34.71
C LEU A 457 2.78 -17.02 34.92
N ASP A 458 3.50 -16.42 35.88
CA ASP A 458 3.62 -14.97 36.03
C ASP A 458 4.77 -14.47 35.16
N GLN A 459 4.47 -13.95 33.96
CA GLN A 459 5.54 -13.48 33.06
C GLN A 459 6.30 -12.28 33.63
N TYR A 460 5.64 -11.47 34.46
CA TYR A 460 6.23 -10.28 35.07
C TYR A 460 7.31 -10.65 36.10
N GLU A 461 7.12 -11.75 36.82
CA GLU A 461 8.10 -12.25 37.81
C GLU A 461 9.04 -13.32 37.26
N ALA A 462 8.58 -14.17 36.32
CA ALA A 462 9.37 -15.30 35.84
C ALA A 462 10.22 -14.95 34.61
N LEU A 463 9.65 -14.21 33.66
CA LEU A 463 10.33 -13.82 32.41
C LEU A 463 10.86 -12.38 32.46
N TYR A 464 10.47 -11.63 33.51
CA TYR A 464 10.77 -10.21 33.70
C TYR A 464 10.33 -9.34 32.51
N ALA A 465 9.24 -9.75 31.85
CA ALA A 465 8.59 -9.02 30.78
C ALA A 465 7.48 -8.13 31.37
N ASP A 466 7.46 -6.84 31.02
CA ASP A 466 6.42 -5.89 31.46
C ASP A 466 5.64 -5.29 30.27
N PRO A 467 4.91 -6.12 29.51
CA PRO A 467 4.15 -5.67 28.33
C PRO A 467 3.05 -4.67 28.67
N LYS A 468 2.55 -4.66 29.91
CA LYS A 468 1.63 -3.64 30.40
C LYS A 468 2.29 -2.26 30.37
N LYS A 469 3.53 -2.13 30.86
CA LYS A 469 4.30 -0.90 30.76
C LYS A 469 4.59 -0.50 29.31
N TRP A 470 4.95 -1.45 28.45
CA TRP A 470 5.24 -1.15 27.04
C TRP A 470 4.02 -0.58 26.30
N LEU A 471 2.82 -1.08 26.60
CA LEU A 471 1.55 -0.52 26.11
C LEU A 471 1.23 0.85 26.73
N GLN A 472 1.49 1.04 28.02
CA GLN A 472 1.25 2.32 28.72
C GLN A 472 2.11 3.45 28.14
N GLU A 473 3.38 3.16 27.91
CA GLU A 473 4.37 4.11 27.38
C GLU A 473 4.32 4.24 25.84
N GLY A 474 3.59 3.34 25.17
CA GLY A 474 3.45 3.36 23.71
C GLY A 474 4.73 2.98 22.97
N TRP A 475 5.60 2.19 23.60
CA TRP A 475 6.88 1.73 23.03
C TRP A 475 6.72 0.63 21.98
N VAL A 476 5.53 0.11 21.78
CA VAL A 476 5.22 -0.87 20.72
C VAL A 476 4.09 -0.34 19.85
N ASP A 477 4.09 -0.74 18.59
CA ASP A 477 3.01 -0.54 17.63
C ASP A 477 1.92 -1.61 17.77
N TYR A 478 2.31 -2.81 18.19
CA TYR A 478 1.39 -3.88 18.51
C TYR A 478 1.93 -4.84 19.59
N VAL A 479 1.02 -5.56 20.26
CA VAL A 479 1.37 -6.77 21.01
C VAL A 479 0.60 -7.96 20.47
N ALA A 480 1.24 -9.13 20.53
CA ALA A 480 0.65 -10.40 20.11
C ALA A 480 0.66 -11.40 21.28
N PRO A 481 -0.19 -11.22 22.30
CA PRO A 481 -0.15 -12.09 23.46
C PRO A 481 -0.44 -13.54 23.07
N GLN A 482 0.40 -14.47 23.52
CA GLN A 482 0.30 -15.89 23.19
C GLN A 482 -0.88 -16.55 23.93
N LEU A 483 -2.09 -16.39 23.41
CA LEU A 483 -3.34 -16.93 23.98
C LEU A 483 -3.52 -18.39 23.55
N TYR A 484 -2.62 -19.24 24.00
CA TYR A 484 -2.48 -20.64 23.55
C TYR A 484 -3.41 -21.62 24.29
N TRP A 485 -4.59 -21.13 24.69
CA TRP A 485 -5.56 -21.87 25.47
C TRP A 485 -6.93 -21.81 24.81
N ARG A 486 -7.78 -22.78 25.15
CA ARG A 486 -9.14 -22.88 24.61
C ARG A 486 -10.05 -21.80 25.19
N ILE A 487 -11.18 -21.58 24.53
CA ILE A 487 -12.20 -20.62 24.94
C ILE A 487 -12.77 -20.94 26.32
N ASP A 488 -13.19 -22.19 26.53
CA ASP A 488 -14.04 -22.56 27.67
C ASP A 488 -13.31 -22.75 29.03
N PRO A 489 -12.10 -23.34 29.12
CA PRO A 489 -11.46 -23.59 30.40
C PRO A 489 -11.20 -22.30 31.20
N PRO A 490 -11.79 -22.12 32.40
CA PRO A 490 -11.81 -20.83 33.08
C PRO A 490 -10.45 -20.36 33.58
N ALA A 491 -9.54 -21.28 33.92
CA ALA A 491 -8.22 -20.94 34.46
C ALA A 491 -7.33 -20.20 33.44
N GLN A 492 -7.59 -20.35 32.14
CA GLN A 492 -6.84 -19.76 31.03
C GLN A 492 -7.78 -19.37 29.87
N SER A 493 -8.97 -18.87 30.17
CA SER A 493 -9.99 -18.63 29.14
C SER A 493 -9.53 -17.59 28.12
N TYR A 494 -9.53 -17.97 26.83
CA TYR A 494 -9.15 -17.11 25.70
C TYR A 494 -9.88 -15.74 25.70
N PRO A 495 -11.23 -15.66 25.70
CA PRO A 495 -11.93 -14.38 25.66
C PRO A 495 -11.64 -13.50 26.88
N VAL A 496 -11.49 -14.10 28.06
CA VAL A 496 -11.20 -13.37 29.30
C VAL A 496 -9.80 -12.74 29.26
N LEU A 497 -8.81 -13.49 28.77
CA LEU A 497 -7.45 -12.98 28.59
C LEU A 497 -7.39 -11.90 27.52
N LEU A 498 -8.02 -12.11 26.36
CA LEU A 498 -8.05 -11.11 25.29
C LEU A 498 -8.69 -9.81 25.76
N GLN A 499 -9.82 -9.90 26.47
CA GLN A 499 -10.50 -8.73 27.02
C GLN A 499 -9.56 -7.95 27.94
N TRP A 500 -8.83 -8.63 28.82
CA TRP A 500 -7.85 -7.98 29.70
C TRP A 500 -6.76 -7.23 28.93
N TRP A 501 -6.20 -7.82 27.86
CA TRP A 501 -5.22 -7.15 27.02
C TRP A 501 -5.77 -5.89 26.37
N THR A 502 -7.00 -5.96 25.83
CA THR A 502 -7.64 -4.79 25.22
C THR A 502 -7.97 -3.69 26.23
N ASP A 503 -8.31 -4.04 27.48
CA ASP A 503 -8.60 -3.07 28.54
C ASP A 503 -7.32 -2.43 29.13
N ASN A 504 -6.15 -3.07 28.98
CA ASN A 504 -4.86 -2.56 29.45
C ASN A 504 -4.03 -1.92 28.33
N ASN A 505 -4.71 -1.26 27.37
CA ASN A 505 -4.10 -0.68 26.18
C ASN A 505 -4.43 0.83 26.03
N PRO A 506 -3.90 1.70 26.91
CA PRO A 506 -4.28 3.12 26.94
C PRO A 506 -3.81 3.89 25.69
N GLN A 507 -2.72 3.44 25.04
CA GLN A 507 -2.18 4.03 23.82
C GLN A 507 -2.85 3.51 22.55
N ARG A 508 -3.89 2.66 22.68
CA ARG A 508 -4.70 2.16 21.55
C ARG A 508 -3.85 1.50 20.46
N ARG A 509 -2.84 0.73 20.88
CA ARG A 509 -1.98 -0.06 20.00
C ARG A 509 -2.71 -1.28 19.50
N HIS A 510 -2.25 -1.87 18.40
CA HIS A 510 -2.93 -3.04 17.88
C HIS A 510 -2.68 -4.26 18.78
N ILE A 511 -3.72 -5.08 18.97
CA ILE A 511 -3.63 -6.36 19.66
C ILE A 511 -3.91 -7.46 18.65
N TYR A 512 -2.96 -8.39 18.50
CA TYR A 512 -3.06 -9.53 17.59
C TYR A 512 -2.84 -10.84 18.36
N PRO A 513 -3.84 -11.40 19.06
CA PRO A 513 -3.64 -12.61 19.85
C PRO A 513 -2.99 -13.73 19.03
N GLY A 514 -2.03 -14.41 19.66
CA GLY A 514 -1.39 -15.59 19.12
C GLY A 514 -2.27 -16.81 19.33
N ASN A 515 -2.62 -17.53 18.26
CA ASN A 515 -3.42 -18.76 18.32
C ASN A 515 -2.53 -19.98 18.09
N ARG A 516 -2.52 -20.95 19.02
CA ARG A 516 -1.67 -22.15 18.94
C ARG A 516 -2.27 -23.24 18.05
N LEU A 517 -2.38 -22.94 16.75
CA LEU A 517 -2.89 -23.86 15.73
C LEU A 517 -2.20 -25.23 15.71
N SER A 518 -0.95 -25.34 16.17
CA SER A 518 -0.23 -26.62 16.28
C SER A 518 -0.97 -27.69 17.10
N MET A 519 -1.91 -27.29 17.97
CA MET A 519 -2.74 -28.19 18.78
C MET A 519 -3.93 -28.80 18.02
N LEU A 520 -4.21 -28.37 16.79
CA LEU A 520 -5.32 -28.88 15.97
C LEU A 520 -5.30 -30.41 15.87
N ASP A 521 -6.32 -31.05 16.45
CA ASP A 521 -6.46 -32.50 16.60
C ASP A 521 -7.86 -33.04 16.26
N GLY A 522 -8.83 -32.15 16.00
CA GLY A 522 -10.21 -32.52 15.66
C GLY A 522 -11.05 -32.99 16.86
N LYS A 523 -10.51 -32.91 18.08
CA LYS A 523 -11.16 -33.36 19.32
C LYS A 523 -11.24 -32.21 20.32
N ASP A 524 -10.17 -32.01 21.08
CA ASP A 524 -10.08 -30.93 22.07
C ASP A 524 -9.86 -29.59 21.39
N TRP A 525 -9.22 -29.60 20.22
CA TRP A 525 -8.92 -28.46 19.37
C TRP A 525 -9.45 -28.70 17.95
N PRO A 526 -10.78 -28.67 17.72
CA PRO A 526 -11.35 -28.73 16.39
C PRO A 526 -11.15 -27.42 15.63
N ILE A 527 -11.31 -27.40 14.30
CA ILE A 527 -11.19 -26.16 13.49
C ILE A 527 -12.12 -25.06 14.01
N VAL A 528 -13.35 -25.42 14.40
CA VAL A 528 -14.35 -24.48 14.93
C VAL A 528 -13.90 -23.76 16.21
N GLU A 529 -12.96 -24.33 16.99
CA GLU A 529 -12.35 -23.62 18.13
C GLU A 529 -11.60 -22.36 17.63
N TYR A 530 -10.81 -22.50 16.56
CA TYR A 530 -10.04 -21.39 15.99
C TYR A 530 -10.93 -20.39 15.24
N GLU A 531 -11.95 -20.85 14.51
CA GLU A 531 -12.95 -19.97 13.88
C GLU A 531 -13.64 -19.10 14.95
N ARG A 532 -14.05 -19.69 16.07
CA ARG A 532 -14.65 -18.95 17.20
C ARG A 532 -13.66 -18.02 17.88
N GLN A 533 -12.38 -18.39 18.00
CA GLN A 533 -11.35 -17.47 18.52
C GLN A 533 -11.15 -16.25 17.61
N ILE A 534 -11.24 -16.42 16.28
CA ILE A 534 -11.21 -15.31 15.32
C ILE A 534 -12.44 -14.41 15.49
N ASP A 535 -13.63 -14.99 15.66
CA ASP A 535 -14.86 -14.22 15.91
C ASP A 535 -14.78 -13.41 17.21
N ILE A 536 -14.24 -14.00 18.27
CA ILE A 536 -13.99 -13.30 19.55
C ILE A 536 -13.04 -12.12 19.34
N THR A 537 -11.95 -12.29 18.57
CA THR A 537 -11.06 -11.19 18.20
C THR A 537 -11.82 -10.07 17.48
N ARG A 538 -12.61 -10.41 16.46
CA ARG A 538 -13.39 -9.46 15.65
C ARG A 538 -14.42 -8.69 16.48
N ASN A 539 -15.05 -9.34 17.45
CA ASN A 539 -16.00 -8.71 18.37
C ASN A 539 -15.35 -7.62 19.25
N LEU A 540 -14.01 -7.63 19.39
CA LEU A 540 -13.23 -6.64 20.12
C LEU A 540 -12.47 -5.66 19.21
N ALA A 541 -12.81 -5.58 17.92
CA ALA A 541 -12.18 -4.67 16.97
C ALA A 541 -12.28 -3.19 17.39
N SER A 542 -13.39 -2.78 18.01
CA SER A 542 -13.57 -1.43 18.58
C SER A 542 -12.60 -1.10 19.73
N LYS A 543 -11.99 -2.13 20.33
CA LYS A 543 -10.93 -2.04 21.33
C LYS A 543 -9.55 -2.43 20.78
N TYR A 544 -9.34 -2.27 19.47
CA TYR A 544 -8.05 -2.47 18.79
C TYR A 544 -7.53 -3.92 18.75
N SER A 545 -8.40 -4.90 19.02
CA SER A 545 -8.14 -6.31 18.68
C SER A 545 -8.41 -6.54 17.19
N LEU A 546 -7.37 -6.39 16.37
CA LEU A 546 -7.52 -6.14 14.93
C LEU A 546 -6.89 -7.23 14.05
N GLY A 547 -6.87 -8.47 14.53
CA GLY A 547 -6.33 -9.60 13.77
C GLY A 547 -5.73 -10.67 14.68
N ASN A 548 -5.17 -11.71 14.07
CA ASN A 548 -4.61 -12.88 14.75
C ASN A 548 -3.24 -13.25 14.15
N ILE A 549 -2.40 -13.93 14.93
CA ILE A 549 -1.18 -14.57 14.44
C ILE A 549 -1.19 -16.06 14.79
N PHE A 550 -1.05 -16.94 13.81
CA PHE A 550 -1.12 -18.39 14.05
C PHE A 550 0.25 -19.00 14.30
N TYR A 551 0.36 -19.75 15.40
CA TYR A 551 1.49 -20.63 15.69
C TYR A 551 1.07 -22.09 15.38
N ASN A 552 1.48 -22.67 14.25
CA ASN A 552 2.44 -22.15 13.28
C ASN A 552 2.14 -22.63 11.85
N MET A 553 3.00 -22.20 10.91
CA MET A 553 2.84 -22.44 9.47
C MET A 553 2.75 -23.92 9.08
N LYS A 554 3.45 -24.81 9.79
CA LYS A 554 3.45 -26.26 9.52
C LYS A 554 2.05 -26.84 9.37
N VAL A 555 1.09 -26.39 10.19
CA VAL A 555 -0.30 -26.91 10.14
C VAL A 555 -1.00 -26.56 8.82
N PHE A 556 -0.75 -25.36 8.29
CA PHE A 556 -1.28 -24.94 6.99
C PHE A 556 -0.58 -25.67 5.84
N ASN A 557 0.73 -25.92 5.93
CA ASN A 557 1.47 -26.70 4.93
C ASN A 557 0.96 -28.14 4.84
N GLU A 558 0.69 -28.77 5.99
CA GLU A 558 0.09 -30.10 6.07
C GLU A 558 -1.38 -30.13 5.64
N ASN A 559 -2.02 -28.96 5.51
CA ASN A 559 -3.47 -28.80 5.44
C ASN A 559 -4.20 -29.70 6.47
N ARG A 560 -3.72 -29.66 7.71
CA ARG A 560 -4.18 -30.59 8.74
C ARG A 560 -5.69 -30.47 8.93
N LEU A 561 -6.40 -31.59 8.80
CA LEU A 561 -7.87 -31.68 8.92
C LEU A 561 -8.67 -30.76 7.96
N GLY A 562 -8.07 -30.28 6.87
CA GLY A 562 -8.76 -29.39 5.92
C GLY A 562 -8.90 -27.95 6.41
N VAL A 563 -7.99 -27.49 7.29
CA VAL A 563 -8.01 -26.12 7.83
C VAL A 563 -7.93 -25.05 6.75
N VAL A 564 -7.26 -25.32 5.63
CA VAL A 564 -7.15 -24.38 4.52
C VAL A 564 -8.52 -24.14 3.89
N GLU A 565 -9.23 -25.21 3.49
CA GLU A 565 -10.53 -25.10 2.84
C GLU A 565 -11.57 -24.49 3.78
N SER A 566 -11.50 -24.82 5.08
CA SER A 566 -12.39 -24.22 6.10
C SER A 566 -12.22 -22.71 6.14
N LEU A 567 -10.99 -22.21 6.36
CA LEU A 567 -10.76 -20.77 6.46
C LEU A 567 -11.02 -20.03 5.14
N GLN A 568 -10.70 -20.62 3.99
CA GLN A 568 -10.96 -20.02 2.67
C GLN A 568 -12.46 -19.86 2.38
N SER A 569 -13.29 -20.78 2.84
CA SER A 569 -14.74 -20.75 2.57
C SER A 569 -15.53 -19.94 3.60
N SER A 570 -15.10 -19.93 4.87
CA SER A 570 -15.83 -19.32 5.97
C SER A 570 -15.23 -17.97 6.42
N THR A 571 -13.99 -17.98 6.88
CA THR A 571 -13.48 -16.96 7.81
C THR A 571 -12.61 -15.90 7.15
N TYR A 572 -11.77 -16.29 6.19
CA TYR A 572 -10.86 -15.43 5.43
C TYR A 572 -11.17 -15.49 3.92
N ASN A 573 -12.46 -15.49 3.57
CA ASN A 573 -12.95 -15.59 2.20
C ASN A 573 -12.92 -14.27 1.41
N GLU A 574 -12.69 -13.13 2.08
CA GLU A 574 -12.48 -11.82 1.45
C GLU A 574 -11.04 -11.31 1.74
N PRO A 575 -10.39 -10.59 0.79
CA PRO A 575 -9.11 -9.94 1.03
C PRO A 575 -9.23 -8.86 2.11
N ALA A 576 -8.13 -8.59 2.83
CA ALA A 576 -8.07 -7.54 3.84
C ALA A 576 -6.71 -6.85 3.85
N LEU A 577 -6.69 -5.52 3.97
CA LEU A 577 -5.48 -4.80 4.34
C LEU A 577 -5.18 -4.99 5.83
N ALA A 578 -3.90 -4.91 6.17
CA ALA A 578 -3.49 -4.76 7.55
C ALA A 578 -4.08 -3.46 8.16
N PRO A 579 -4.26 -3.41 9.49
CA PRO A 579 -4.68 -2.20 10.17
C PRO A 579 -3.63 -1.07 10.05
N SER A 580 -4.09 0.17 9.85
CA SER A 580 -3.22 1.32 9.66
C SER A 580 -2.69 1.88 10.98
N MET A 581 -1.47 2.43 10.95
CA MET A 581 -0.84 3.05 12.13
C MET A 581 -1.27 4.52 12.29
N THR A 582 -2.56 4.72 12.55
CA THR A 582 -3.17 6.07 12.60
C THR A 582 -2.58 7.00 13.67
N TRP A 583 -1.90 6.47 14.69
CA TRP A 583 -1.20 7.27 15.70
C TRP A 583 0.09 7.93 15.20
N LEU A 584 0.62 7.51 14.05
CA LEU A 584 1.81 8.10 13.42
C LEU A 584 1.44 9.04 12.29
N SER A 585 0.57 8.59 11.38
CA SER A 585 0.00 9.41 10.32
C SER A 585 -1.34 8.83 9.91
N ALA A 586 -2.35 9.69 9.84
CA ALA A 586 -3.66 9.38 9.27
C ALA A 586 -3.88 10.06 7.92
N LYS A 587 -2.85 10.69 7.34
CA LYS A 587 -2.94 11.39 6.06
C LYS A 587 -2.85 10.36 4.91
N PRO A 588 -3.90 10.21 4.08
CA PRO A 588 -3.84 9.32 2.93
C PRO A 588 -2.83 9.76 1.87
N PRO A 589 -2.31 8.83 1.05
CA PRO A 589 -1.55 9.17 -0.14
C PRO A 589 -2.41 9.87 -1.19
N ALA A 590 -1.76 10.44 -2.22
CA ALA A 590 -2.46 10.96 -3.39
C ALA A 590 -3.23 9.85 -4.11
N THR A 591 -4.38 10.18 -4.69
CA THR A 591 -5.17 9.24 -5.50
C THR A 591 -4.40 8.82 -6.75
N PRO A 592 -4.62 7.60 -7.29
CA PRO A 592 -3.99 7.18 -8.54
C PRO A 592 -4.26 8.19 -9.65
N ALA A 593 -3.24 8.52 -10.44
CA ALA A 593 -3.38 9.50 -11.52
C ALA A 593 -3.70 8.80 -12.84
N ARG A 594 -4.47 9.48 -13.71
CA ARG A 594 -4.74 9.02 -15.09
C ARG A 594 -5.33 7.62 -15.20
N VAL A 595 -6.11 7.20 -14.21
CA VAL A 595 -6.96 6.01 -14.31
C VAL A 595 -7.82 6.05 -15.58
N ARG A 596 -7.64 5.05 -16.46
CA ARG A 596 -8.28 4.93 -17.78
C ARG A 596 -8.72 3.50 -18.03
N VAL A 597 -9.71 3.33 -18.90
CA VAL A 597 -10.18 2.02 -19.36
C VAL A 597 -9.96 1.90 -20.86
N SER A 598 -9.41 0.77 -21.30
CA SER A 598 -9.31 0.39 -22.70
C SER A 598 -9.36 -1.14 -22.82
N ASN A 599 -10.19 -1.70 -23.71
CA ASN A 599 -10.27 -3.15 -23.97
C ASN A 599 -10.37 -4.01 -22.68
N ALA A 600 -11.35 -3.73 -21.82
CA ALA A 600 -11.56 -4.42 -20.53
C ALA A 600 -10.38 -4.33 -19.53
N LYS A 601 -9.47 -3.39 -19.74
CA LYS A 601 -8.29 -3.18 -18.90
C LYS A 601 -8.28 -1.79 -18.28
N ILE A 602 -8.13 -1.74 -16.97
CA ILE A 602 -7.90 -0.52 -16.21
C ILE A 602 -6.40 -0.25 -16.20
N THR A 603 -5.99 0.98 -16.46
CA THR A 603 -4.59 1.43 -16.39
C THR A 603 -4.53 2.71 -15.56
N TRP A 604 -3.47 2.91 -14.79
CA TRP A 604 -3.25 4.13 -14.00
C TRP A 604 -1.76 4.46 -13.94
N THR A 605 -1.43 5.58 -13.30
CA THR A 605 -0.05 6.03 -13.08
C THR A 605 0.17 6.34 -11.61
N VAL A 606 1.39 6.06 -11.14
CA VAL A 606 1.81 6.42 -9.79
C VAL A 606 1.91 7.94 -9.68
N PRO A 607 1.24 8.59 -8.71
CA PRO A 607 1.40 10.02 -8.50
C PRO A 607 2.86 10.35 -8.16
N ALA A 608 3.37 11.47 -8.68
CA ALA A 608 4.73 11.90 -8.39
C ALA A 608 4.97 12.06 -6.87
N ASN A 609 6.19 11.75 -6.42
CA ASN A 609 6.63 11.89 -5.03
C ASN A 609 5.76 11.14 -4.00
N THR A 610 5.17 10.01 -4.39
CA THR A 610 4.35 9.18 -3.49
C THR A 610 4.96 7.78 -3.38
N ASP A 611 5.21 7.35 -2.16
CA ASP A 611 5.64 5.98 -1.85
C ASP A 611 4.40 5.10 -1.69
N ILE A 612 4.14 4.26 -2.68
CA ILE A 612 2.95 3.40 -2.75
C ILE A 612 3.36 1.97 -2.42
N GLN A 613 2.79 1.44 -1.34
CA GLN A 613 2.95 0.06 -0.95
C GLN A 613 2.11 -0.86 -1.83
N SER A 614 0.85 -0.49 -2.06
CA SER A 614 -0.10 -1.32 -2.79
C SER A 614 -1.26 -0.51 -3.39
N TRP A 615 -2.00 -1.16 -4.27
CA TRP A 615 -3.24 -0.64 -4.84
C TRP A 615 -4.41 -1.50 -4.38
N THR A 616 -5.49 -0.86 -3.94
CA THR A 616 -6.76 -1.55 -3.69
C THR A 616 -7.72 -1.28 -4.84
N ILE A 617 -8.33 -2.35 -5.33
CA ILE A 617 -9.35 -2.31 -6.37
C ILE A 617 -10.66 -2.71 -5.74
N TYR A 618 -11.65 -1.83 -5.83
CA TYR A 618 -13.02 -2.12 -5.40
C TYR A 618 -13.90 -2.33 -6.61
N GLN A 619 -14.87 -3.22 -6.50
CA GLN A 619 -15.96 -3.36 -7.45
C GLN A 619 -17.26 -2.88 -6.81
N GLN A 620 -18.04 -2.09 -7.55
CA GLN A 620 -19.37 -1.70 -7.11
C GLN A 620 -20.32 -2.89 -7.21
N LYS A 621 -20.95 -3.25 -6.10
CA LYS A 621 -21.96 -4.31 -6.01
C LYS A 621 -23.21 -3.73 -5.33
N GLY A 622 -24.27 -3.55 -6.11
CA GLY A 622 -25.45 -2.81 -5.66
C GLY A 622 -25.09 -1.37 -5.26
N GLY A 623 -25.55 -0.94 -4.09
CA GLY A 623 -25.23 0.38 -3.52
C GLY A 623 -23.90 0.45 -2.76
N SER A 624 -23.08 -0.61 -2.77
CA SER A 624 -21.86 -0.71 -1.95
C SER A 624 -20.60 -0.98 -2.77
N TRP A 625 -19.44 -0.66 -2.20
CA TRP A 625 -18.13 -0.98 -2.76
C TRP A 625 -17.51 -2.16 -2.02
N LYS A 626 -17.15 -3.21 -2.75
CA LYS A 626 -16.51 -4.41 -2.20
C LYS A 626 -15.06 -4.46 -2.63
N LEU A 627 -14.15 -4.69 -1.69
CA LEU A 627 -12.73 -4.87 -2.00
C LEU A 627 -12.58 -6.13 -2.86
N TYR A 628 -12.14 -5.93 -4.10
CA TYR A 628 -12.06 -6.95 -5.12
C TYR A 628 -10.65 -7.57 -5.16
N LYS A 629 -9.62 -6.72 -5.12
CA LYS A 629 -8.22 -7.17 -5.18
C LYS A 629 -7.30 -6.18 -4.49
N ILE A 630 -6.19 -6.69 -3.96
CA ILE A 630 -5.05 -5.89 -3.53
C ILE A 630 -3.87 -6.26 -4.45
N LEU A 631 -3.17 -5.26 -4.97
CA LEU A 631 -2.07 -5.41 -5.92
C LEU A 631 -0.81 -4.78 -5.34
N ASP A 632 0.35 -5.31 -5.69
CA ASP A 632 1.64 -4.72 -5.33
C ASP A 632 1.79 -3.30 -5.90
N GLY A 633 2.58 -2.44 -5.24
CA GLY A 633 2.75 -1.04 -5.62
C GLY A 633 3.31 -0.80 -7.03
N ALA A 634 4.02 -1.77 -7.62
CA ALA A 634 4.57 -1.65 -8.97
C ALA A 634 3.53 -1.95 -10.07
N THR A 635 2.42 -2.60 -9.73
CA THR A 635 1.34 -2.87 -10.70
C THR A 635 0.56 -1.60 -11.03
N THR A 636 0.48 -1.25 -12.32
CA THR A 636 -0.24 -0.06 -12.81
C THR A 636 -1.36 -0.38 -13.81
N GLN A 637 -1.75 -1.65 -13.90
CA GLN A 637 -2.78 -2.12 -14.81
C GLN A 637 -3.46 -3.38 -14.28
N LEU A 638 -4.75 -3.55 -14.60
CA LEU A 638 -5.53 -4.74 -14.25
C LEU A 638 -6.59 -5.02 -15.31
N GLU A 639 -6.64 -6.26 -15.79
CA GLU A 639 -7.76 -6.76 -16.60
C GLU A 639 -8.93 -7.14 -15.70
N VAL A 640 -10.14 -6.71 -16.07
CA VAL A 640 -11.35 -6.89 -15.28
C VAL A 640 -12.55 -7.22 -16.16
N GLN A 641 -13.54 -7.88 -15.57
CA GLN A 641 -14.85 -8.06 -16.22
C GLN A 641 -15.64 -6.74 -16.27
N PRO A 642 -16.66 -6.62 -17.13
CA PRO A 642 -17.54 -5.45 -17.14
C PRO A 642 -18.10 -5.10 -15.76
N GLY A 643 -18.13 -3.81 -15.45
CA GLY A 643 -18.56 -3.30 -14.15
C GLY A 643 -17.94 -1.96 -13.81
N THR A 644 -18.31 -1.42 -12.65
CA THR A 644 -17.77 -0.16 -12.12
C THR A 644 -16.79 -0.47 -11.00
N TYR A 645 -15.61 0.14 -11.08
CA TYR A 645 -14.48 -0.11 -10.18
C TYR A 645 -13.97 1.20 -9.58
N ALA A 646 -13.33 1.11 -8.42
CA ALA A 646 -12.58 2.21 -7.81
C ALA A 646 -11.16 1.77 -7.51
N VAL A 647 -10.17 2.55 -7.97
CA VAL A 647 -8.74 2.29 -7.76
C VAL A 647 -8.26 3.24 -6.66
N CYS A 648 -7.67 2.71 -5.58
CA CYS A 648 -7.10 3.50 -4.51
C CYS A 648 -5.61 3.19 -4.34
N ALA A 649 -4.86 4.18 -3.85
CA ALA A 649 -3.46 4.04 -3.50
C ALA A 649 -3.33 3.78 -1.99
N VAL A 650 -2.38 2.92 -1.59
CA VAL A 650 -2.09 2.60 -0.19
C VAL A 650 -0.63 2.89 0.12
N ASP A 651 -0.35 3.63 1.19
CA ASP A 651 1.02 3.96 1.62
C ASP A 651 1.61 2.89 2.55
N ARG A 652 2.89 3.04 2.93
CA ARG A 652 3.61 2.16 3.87
C ARG A 652 3.05 2.16 5.30
N MET A 653 2.18 3.13 5.64
CA MET A 653 1.45 3.19 6.93
C MET A 653 0.07 2.52 6.83
N VAL A 654 -0.24 1.99 5.64
CA VAL A 654 -1.50 1.37 5.23
C VAL A 654 -2.68 2.35 5.23
N ASN A 655 -2.41 3.65 5.08
CA ASN A 655 -3.44 4.64 4.79
C ASN A 655 -3.87 4.54 3.32
N GLU A 656 -5.16 4.70 3.05
CA GLU A 656 -5.76 4.50 1.73
C GLU A 656 -6.37 5.80 1.21
N SER A 657 -6.05 6.15 -0.04
CA SER A 657 -6.61 7.31 -0.72
C SER A 657 -8.12 7.17 -0.96
N LEU A 658 -8.76 8.24 -1.44
CA LEU A 658 -10.05 8.08 -2.12
C LEU A 658 -9.88 7.18 -3.35
N GLY A 659 -10.93 6.45 -3.70
CA GLY A 659 -10.95 5.58 -4.87
C GLY A 659 -11.33 6.35 -6.13
N VAL A 660 -10.52 6.28 -7.18
CA VAL A 660 -10.84 6.85 -8.49
C VAL A 660 -11.74 5.89 -9.24
N VAL A 661 -12.95 6.34 -9.56
CA VAL A 661 -14.02 5.55 -10.17
C VAL A 661 -13.85 5.46 -11.68
N VAL A 662 -13.97 4.25 -12.21
CA VAL A 662 -14.02 3.96 -13.64
C VAL A 662 -15.09 2.91 -13.95
N SER A 663 -15.71 3.01 -15.12
CA SER A 663 -16.64 2.00 -15.63
C SER A 663 -16.04 1.28 -16.82
N VAL A 664 -16.11 -0.05 -16.77
CA VAL A 664 -15.68 -0.96 -17.83
C VAL A 664 -16.93 -1.54 -18.47
N SER A 665 -17.10 -1.25 -19.76
CA SER A 665 -18.23 -1.69 -20.59
C SER A 665 -18.06 -3.11 -21.10
#